data_AF-A0A933AHP2-F1
#
_entry.id   AF-A0A933AHP2-F1
#
_cell.length_a   1.000
_cell.length_b   1.000
_cell.length_c   1.000
_cell.angle_alpha   90.00
_cell.angle_beta   90.00
_cell.angle_gamma   90.00
#
_symmetry.space_group_name_H-M   'P 1'
#
loop_
_entity.id
_entity.type
_entity.pdbx_description
1 polymer ?
#
loop_
_entity_poly.entity_id
_entity_poly.type
_entity_poly.pdbx_seq_one_letter_code
_entity_poly.pdbx_strand_id
1 'polypeptide(L)'
;YEFSLFMIVSVVFPMIVAGAVWLPLILVCVEWIIQQRPALGGRPATLPWVALGGIALGCQILAGHPEVVYYTLLIAGAYSAFNLASKFFYRKGAKNSYKNLRARLPSLEGRAFAVQLSRPSFFLLSMVALGLALGAVQLAPLFDVTRFNFRAGAATLEQVRYWGYPPRQLLAFFVPNVFGNPSHHTYFDFFTLHWTPATVNALGESITKIDWGPPITNYVEGGAYVGILPLLLAAFGILSILTPPLPLGRGGRGVRVFFAALAAAALAFAFGTPLYALVYYLPFFNQLHSPFRWVWPFSLAIAVLAGFGLDTIRARASRLTTLAGLAVIASGLGLLAGLVAIRFNFPRFEPAITQALNDLALANKAFADARMFFSYEARWFGQLGVILIATGLVLALAARFASRPLWGAATVALVTFDLLLAGAGFNAAADPAILAYTPPVISFLKQDTGYWRFTTYDPAGDKPLNANLGWLFDLYDIRGYDSIISKQYAEYMNLIEPQGELQYNRIAPLSNPASLDSPLLDVLNVKYVLSLQKIDSPKYKLVYDDGMKVYENLGVAPRAFTLPAGCALAASDLPTALRTYDPRRFAIFGAGTQGAPPAPTLASADCSPDPADIVAYGINEVTLNVGPIAPSTLILADSYTKDWRAFVRPVGADAKMEQELPLLRVDGNFRAVRLDATEQGWTIRIKYSPNAVKFGGFTTAIAALALALALGMWLWRYFYRESAEDSTARRVAKNSVAPMALSLMNRVIDLVFAAFMLRLLGPGDAGKYYFAGVLIAWFEIWTNFGLNTYLTREVSHDRTHANRYLSNTTLLRLALGAVSFPALALIIVALGQFSNLGSDTALAIVLLAIGLAPSSISTGLTALFYAYEKAEYPAAITTVTTLLKVTFGALALLLGYSFVGLAAVSILVNTITMVILIVLVMRFFFVPRFEFEMPLQRTMLRESWPLMINHLLATLFFKVDVTLLGPIRGEVEVGWYSTGYKFVEAYNIIPSFFTFALFPVMSRQAREDRPALSRSYTLAVKLLVAVALPLAVVTTFISRGLIGLLAGDAYLPQGAIALTLMVWSIPVGWINSVTNYVLIALGQQRALTRAFVIGLTFNVIANLIFIPIYGYPAAAVITILSEVAEGLPFYYTLHRALAPIPWFKLLWRLAVSAAVMFGVTWAGWQVHPLVGLALGGAVYLGLIWVLRAFDDDERAQFVGVLPAGIRNRLNKVIE
;
A
#
# COMPACT_ATOMS: atom_id res chain seq x y z
N TYR A 1 20.27 -3.31 -21.12
CA TYR A 1 18.85 -3.38 -20.74
C TYR A 1 18.34 -1.98 -20.43
N GLU A 2 18.84 -1.29 -19.39
CA GLU A 2 18.36 0.06 -19.02
C GLU A 2 18.53 1.12 -20.12
N PHE A 3 19.58 1.01 -20.94
CA PHE A 3 19.80 1.88 -22.10
C PHE A 3 19.17 1.36 -23.41
N SER A 4 18.36 0.30 -23.41
CA SER A 4 17.69 -0.12 -24.66
C SER A 4 16.77 0.99 -25.17
N LEU A 5 16.55 1.04 -26.49
CA LEU A 5 15.71 2.08 -27.07
C LEU A 5 14.30 2.05 -26.48
N PHE A 6 13.72 0.87 -26.22
CA PHE A 6 12.46 0.74 -25.49
C PHE A 6 12.43 1.54 -24.17
N MET A 7 13.47 1.42 -23.35
CA MET A 7 13.53 2.12 -22.05
C MET A 7 13.74 3.63 -22.22
N ILE A 8 14.43 4.06 -23.28
CA ILE A 8 14.74 5.47 -23.55
C ILE A 8 13.54 6.20 -24.16
N VAL A 9 12.84 5.61 -25.14
CA VAL A 9 11.77 6.29 -25.87
C VAL A 9 10.42 6.28 -25.16
N SER A 10 10.25 5.38 -24.18
CA SER A 10 9.02 5.29 -23.36
C SER A 10 8.88 6.42 -22.33
N VAL A 11 9.68 7.49 -22.41
CA VAL A 11 9.63 8.64 -21.50
C VAL A 11 8.29 9.39 -21.58
N VAL A 12 7.57 9.26 -22.71
CA VAL A 12 6.21 9.78 -22.89
C VAL A 12 5.24 9.16 -21.86
N PHE A 13 5.52 7.93 -21.42
CA PHE A 13 4.74 7.17 -20.46
C PHE A 13 5.64 6.64 -19.34
N PRO A 14 6.06 7.50 -18.40
CA PRO A 14 7.08 7.15 -17.40
C PRO A 14 6.70 5.96 -16.52
N MET A 15 5.39 5.69 -16.35
CA MET A 15 4.89 4.52 -15.63
C MET A 15 5.29 3.18 -16.29
N ILE A 16 5.46 3.14 -17.61
CA ILE A 16 5.93 1.94 -18.34
C ILE A 16 7.36 1.64 -17.92
N VAL A 17 8.24 2.65 -17.95
CA VAL A 17 9.65 2.52 -17.55
C VAL A 17 9.76 2.14 -16.07
N ALA A 18 8.99 2.84 -15.22
CA ALA A 18 8.95 2.59 -13.78
C ALA A 18 8.45 1.17 -13.43
N GLY A 19 7.57 0.59 -14.25
CA GLY A 19 7.14 -0.81 -14.11
C GLY A 19 8.15 -1.80 -14.71
N ALA A 20 8.68 -1.51 -15.89
CA ALA A 20 9.51 -2.43 -16.67
C ALA A 20 10.86 -2.73 -15.98
N VAL A 21 11.43 -1.76 -15.26
CA VAL A 21 12.74 -1.88 -14.62
C VAL A 21 12.83 -3.03 -13.59
N TRP A 22 11.71 -3.49 -13.04
CA TRP A 22 11.68 -4.50 -11.97
C TRP A 22 11.84 -5.94 -12.44
N LEU A 23 11.54 -6.25 -13.71
CA LEU A 23 11.53 -7.62 -14.23
C LEU A 23 12.86 -8.38 -14.01
N PRO A 24 14.06 -7.80 -14.26
CA PRO A 24 15.33 -8.48 -13.99
C PRO A 24 15.48 -8.91 -12.52
N LEU A 25 15.14 -8.03 -11.57
CA LEU A 25 15.24 -8.32 -10.15
C LEU A 25 14.26 -9.44 -9.75
N ILE A 26 13.04 -9.41 -10.27
CA ILE A 26 12.03 -10.45 -10.02
C ILE A 26 12.53 -11.81 -10.51
N LEU A 27 13.10 -11.91 -11.73
CA LEU A 27 13.65 -13.16 -12.24
C LEU A 27 14.86 -13.66 -11.44
N VAL A 28 15.70 -12.73 -10.95
CA VAL A 28 16.82 -13.07 -10.04
C VAL A 28 16.30 -13.63 -8.72
N CYS A 29 15.26 -13.03 -8.12
CA CYS A 29 14.62 -13.56 -6.92
C CYS A 29 14.01 -14.94 -7.15
N VAL A 30 13.34 -15.17 -8.29
CA VAL A 30 12.84 -16.50 -8.71
C VAL A 30 13.99 -17.51 -8.73
N GLU A 31 15.09 -17.17 -9.39
CA GLU A 31 16.25 -18.06 -9.48
C GLU A 31 16.85 -18.35 -8.09
N TRP A 32 16.99 -17.34 -7.23
CA TRP A 32 17.55 -17.49 -5.89
C TRP A 32 16.64 -18.27 -4.93
N ILE A 33 15.32 -18.17 -5.09
CA ILE A 33 14.35 -19.02 -4.38
C ILE A 33 14.50 -20.48 -4.82
N ILE A 34 14.55 -20.72 -6.13
CA ILE A 34 14.69 -22.07 -6.72
C ILE A 34 16.05 -22.70 -6.39
N GLN A 35 17.11 -21.90 -6.29
CA GLN A 35 18.46 -22.34 -5.90
C GLN A 35 18.69 -22.39 -4.38
N GLN A 36 17.77 -21.84 -3.56
CA GLN A 36 17.97 -21.62 -2.13
C GLN A 36 19.29 -20.88 -1.82
N ARG A 37 19.57 -19.82 -2.61
CA ARG A 37 20.84 -19.10 -2.52
C ARG A 37 21.06 -18.55 -1.10
N PRO A 38 22.28 -18.61 -0.56
CA PRO A 38 22.56 -17.96 0.71
C PRO A 38 22.39 -16.44 0.66
N ALA A 39 21.75 -15.85 1.67
CA ALA A 39 21.62 -14.40 1.83
C ALA A 39 22.77 -13.83 2.69
N LEU A 40 22.71 -13.99 4.01
CA LEU A 40 23.77 -13.62 4.95
C LEU A 40 24.47 -14.87 5.52
N GLY A 41 25.78 -14.79 5.75
CA GLY A 41 26.54 -15.83 6.49
C GLY A 41 26.66 -17.20 5.81
N GLY A 42 26.49 -17.28 4.48
CA GLY A 42 26.71 -18.50 3.69
C GLY A 42 25.65 -19.61 3.84
N ARG A 43 24.56 -19.38 4.58
CA ARG A 43 23.50 -20.38 4.81
C ARG A 43 22.35 -20.25 3.79
N PRO A 44 21.81 -21.36 3.25
CA PRO A 44 20.65 -21.33 2.36
C PRO A 44 19.49 -20.54 2.96
N ALA A 45 18.98 -19.56 2.21
CA ALA A 45 17.87 -18.74 2.62
C ALA A 45 16.83 -18.67 1.49
N THR A 46 15.56 -18.58 1.86
CA THR A 46 14.47 -18.45 0.88
C THR A 46 13.59 -17.24 1.20
N LEU A 47 13.32 -17.02 2.48
CA LEU A 47 12.46 -15.92 2.93
C LEU A 47 12.96 -14.52 2.52
N PRO A 48 14.27 -14.18 2.59
CA PRO A 48 14.75 -12.88 2.12
C PRO A 48 14.50 -12.64 0.63
N TRP A 49 14.57 -13.70 -0.17
CA TRP A 49 14.34 -13.62 -1.62
C TRP A 49 12.86 -13.54 -1.96
N VAL A 50 12.00 -14.24 -1.20
CA VAL A 50 10.54 -14.06 -1.26
C VAL A 50 10.15 -12.63 -0.90
N ALA A 51 10.75 -12.09 0.16
CA ALA A 51 10.54 -10.71 0.59
C ALA A 51 10.98 -9.71 -0.49
N LEU A 52 12.21 -9.82 -0.98
CA LEU A 52 12.76 -8.93 -2.01
C LEU A 52 11.95 -8.99 -3.31
N GLY A 53 11.61 -10.20 -3.78
CA GLY A 53 10.81 -10.38 -4.99
C GLY A 53 9.36 -9.92 -4.83
N GLY A 54 8.76 -10.13 -3.65
CA GLY A 54 7.43 -9.62 -3.32
C GLY A 54 7.39 -8.10 -3.27
N ILE A 55 8.39 -7.44 -2.65
CA ILE A 55 8.54 -5.98 -2.66
C ILE A 55 8.71 -5.47 -4.09
N ALA A 56 9.61 -6.09 -4.88
CA ALA A 56 9.84 -5.69 -6.27
C ALA A 56 8.57 -5.77 -7.12
N LEU A 57 7.80 -6.85 -6.98
CA LEU A 57 6.51 -6.99 -7.66
C LEU A 57 5.46 -5.99 -7.16
N GLY A 58 5.41 -5.72 -5.84
CA GLY A 58 4.55 -4.70 -5.26
C GLY A 58 4.87 -3.29 -5.79
N CYS A 59 6.15 -2.91 -5.81
CA CYS A 59 6.61 -1.64 -6.40
C CYS A 59 6.30 -1.55 -7.89
N GLN A 60 6.45 -2.64 -8.64
CA GLN A 60 6.06 -2.68 -10.05
C GLN A 60 4.56 -2.44 -10.25
N ILE A 61 3.70 -3.02 -9.40
CA ILE A 61 2.25 -2.78 -9.46
C ILE A 61 1.93 -1.32 -9.13
N LEU A 62 2.61 -0.77 -8.11
CA LEU A 62 2.46 0.63 -7.69
C LEU A 62 2.96 1.64 -8.74
N ALA A 63 3.78 1.22 -9.70
CA ALA A 63 4.14 2.04 -10.85
C ALA A 63 2.92 2.35 -11.76
N GLY A 64 1.84 1.56 -11.66
CA GLY A 64 0.54 1.91 -12.26
C GLY A 64 0.36 1.52 -13.72
N HIS A 65 1.14 0.56 -14.23
CA HIS A 65 1.00 0.08 -15.60
C HIS A 65 0.63 -1.43 -15.66
N PRO A 66 -0.67 -1.79 -15.66
CA PRO A 66 -1.11 -3.18 -15.52
C PRO A 66 -0.59 -4.14 -16.60
N GLU A 67 -0.44 -3.68 -17.86
CA GLU A 67 0.09 -4.53 -18.94
C GLU A 67 1.50 -5.06 -18.65
N VAL A 68 2.39 -4.20 -18.14
CA VAL A 68 3.75 -4.57 -17.75
C VAL A 68 3.77 -5.57 -16.59
N VAL A 69 2.82 -5.45 -15.65
CA VAL A 69 2.62 -6.42 -14.57
C VAL A 69 2.20 -7.78 -15.15
N TYR A 70 1.24 -7.80 -16.08
CA TYR A 70 0.81 -9.04 -16.74
C TYR A 70 1.96 -9.73 -17.46
N TYR A 71 2.74 -8.99 -18.25
CA TYR A 71 3.89 -9.53 -18.97
C TYR A 71 4.93 -10.09 -17.99
N THR A 72 5.17 -9.38 -16.89
CA THR A 72 6.09 -9.82 -15.85
C THR A 72 5.65 -11.12 -15.20
N LEU A 73 4.37 -11.24 -14.82
CA LEU A 73 3.83 -12.46 -14.22
C LEU A 73 3.89 -13.65 -15.19
N LEU A 74 3.60 -13.42 -16.47
CA LEU A 74 3.72 -14.44 -17.51
C LEU A 74 5.16 -14.92 -17.69
N ILE A 75 6.11 -14.00 -17.80
CA ILE A 75 7.53 -14.33 -18.00
C ILE A 75 8.11 -14.99 -16.75
N ALA A 76 7.85 -14.45 -15.56
CA ALA A 76 8.30 -15.03 -14.30
C ALA A 76 7.67 -16.40 -14.04
N GLY A 77 6.39 -16.57 -14.38
CA GLY A 77 5.69 -17.86 -14.31
C GLY A 77 6.28 -18.89 -15.28
N ALA A 78 6.47 -18.52 -16.55
CA ALA A 78 7.09 -19.38 -17.56
C ALA A 78 8.53 -19.75 -17.19
N TYR A 79 9.32 -18.78 -16.70
CA TYR A 79 10.68 -19.02 -16.22
C TYR A 79 10.71 -19.98 -15.03
N SER A 80 9.83 -19.76 -14.05
CA SER A 80 9.68 -20.62 -12.88
C SER A 80 9.33 -22.06 -13.28
N ALA A 81 8.31 -22.21 -14.15
CA ALA A 81 7.86 -23.51 -14.63
C ALA A 81 8.97 -24.23 -15.41
N PHE A 82 9.65 -23.52 -16.32
CA PHE A 82 10.75 -24.08 -17.10
C PHE A 82 11.92 -24.52 -16.21
N ASN A 83 12.32 -23.71 -15.23
CA ASN A 83 13.42 -24.05 -14.33
C ASN A 83 13.08 -25.25 -13.43
N LEU A 84 11.88 -25.28 -12.86
CA LEU A 84 11.42 -26.42 -12.05
C LEU A 84 11.34 -27.71 -12.87
N ALA A 85 10.82 -27.63 -14.11
CA ALA A 85 10.78 -28.76 -15.04
C ALA A 85 12.19 -29.22 -15.46
N SER A 86 13.09 -28.29 -15.77
CA SER A 86 14.46 -28.64 -16.16
C SER A 86 15.20 -29.42 -15.05
N LYS A 87 15.01 -29.04 -13.78
CA LYS A 87 15.54 -29.78 -12.62
C LYS A 87 14.90 -31.16 -12.46
N PHE A 88 13.61 -31.29 -12.78
CA PHE A 88 12.90 -32.58 -12.79
C PHE A 88 13.53 -33.55 -13.81
N PHE A 89 13.75 -33.11 -15.05
CA PHE A 89 14.27 -33.97 -16.12
C PHE A 89 15.78 -34.28 -15.98
N TYR A 90 16.62 -33.29 -15.59
CA TYR A 90 18.06 -33.51 -15.43
C TYR A 90 18.40 -34.56 -14.35
N ARG A 91 17.63 -34.61 -13.26
CA ARG A 91 17.86 -35.58 -12.16
C ARG A 91 17.42 -37.00 -12.53
N LYS A 92 16.44 -37.14 -13.43
CA LYS A 92 16.01 -38.44 -13.99
C LYS A 92 17.06 -39.02 -14.94
N GLY A 93 17.74 -38.17 -15.72
CA GLY A 93 18.88 -38.56 -16.57
C GLY A 93 20.10 -39.04 -15.78
N ALA A 94 20.43 -38.39 -14.66
CA ALA A 94 21.52 -38.83 -13.78
C ALA A 94 21.20 -40.17 -13.05
N LYS A 95 19.93 -40.43 -12.73
CA LYS A 95 19.49 -41.73 -12.16
C LYS A 95 19.60 -42.89 -13.15
N ASN A 96 19.50 -42.66 -14.46
CA ASN A 96 19.70 -43.72 -15.47
C ASN A 96 21.17 -44.15 -15.62
N SER A 97 22.13 -43.34 -15.17
CA SER A 97 23.55 -43.72 -15.10
C SER A 97 23.91 -44.54 -13.85
N TYR A 98 23.00 -44.63 -12.86
CA TYR A 98 23.18 -45.40 -11.62
C TYR A 98 22.21 -46.59 -11.56
N LYS A 99 22.01 -47.28 -12.69
CA LYS A 99 21.10 -48.44 -12.79
C LYS A 99 21.56 -49.69 -12.04
N ASN A 100 22.70 -49.65 -11.33
CA ASN A 100 23.26 -50.82 -10.63
C ASN A 100 23.20 -50.80 -9.09
N LEU A 101 22.51 -49.85 -8.44
CA LEU A 101 22.44 -49.87 -6.98
C LEU A 101 21.09 -49.41 -6.41
N ARG A 102 20.11 -50.33 -6.41
CA ARG A 102 18.97 -50.50 -5.47
C ARG A 102 17.63 -50.78 -6.17
N ALA A 103 17.40 -52.06 -6.40
CA ALA A 103 16.08 -52.65 -6.34
C ALA A 103 15.74 -52.95 -4.86
N ARG A 104 14.99 -52.05 -4.20
CA ARG A 104 14.13 -52.32 -3.02
C ARG A 104 13.57 -50.97 -2.52
N LEU A 105 12.23 -50.84 -2.54
CA LEU A 105 11.35 -49.74 -2.07
C LEU A 105 10.87 -48.71 -3.12
N PRO A 106 9.87 -49.04 -3.97
CA PRO A 106 9.32 -48.13 -4.97
C PRO A 106 8.27 -47.11 -4.46
N SER A 107 7.72 -47.25 -3.25
CA SER A 107 6.50 -46.51 -2.83
C SER A 107 6.72 -45.25 -1.97
N LEU A 108 7.94 -45.01 -1.47
CA LEU A 108 8.24 -43.85 -0.59
C LEU A 108 8.96 -42.69 -1.29
N GLU A 109 9.65 -42.93 -2.41
CA GLU A 109 10.44 -41.89 -3.10
C GLU A 109 9.59 -40.87 -3.87
N GLY A 110 8.44 -41.28 -4.43
CA GLY A 110 7.52 -40.38 -5.13
C GLY A 110 6.95 -39.29 -4.21
N ARG A 111 6.63 -39.65 -2.96
CA ARG A 111 6.13 -38.72 -1.92
C ARG A 111 7.23 -37.77 -1.44
N ALA A 112 8.43 -38.27 -1.17
CA ALA A 112 9.57 -37.43 -0.75
C ALA A 112 9.97 -36.40 -1.83
N PHE A 113 9.77 -36.73 -3.11
CA PHE A 113 10.11 -35.88 -4.25
C PHE A 113 9.02 -34.85 -4.60
N ALA A 114 7.74 -35.21 -4.50
CA ALA A 114 6.64 -34.23 -4.58
C ALA A 114 6.78 -33.16 -3.49
N VAL A 115 7.24 -33.55 -2.29
CA VAL A 115 7.57 -32.64 -1.18
C VAL A 115 8.80 -31.76 -1.47
N GLN A 116 9.74 -32.21 -2.31
CA GLN A 116 10.96 -31.48 -2.64
C GLN A 116 10.73 -30.39 -3.71
N LEU A 117 9.80 -30.61 -4.65
CA LEU A 117 9.33 -29.60 -5.62
C LEU A 117 8.25 -28.67 -5.05
N SER A 118 7.44 -29.14 -4.10
CA SER A 118 6.37 -28.32 -3.51
C SER A 118 6.91 -27.12 -2.73
N ARG A 119 8.09 -27.23 -2.11
CA ARG A 119 8.66 -26.17 -1.28
C ARG A 119 9.08 -24.93 -2.08
N PRO A 120 9.91 -25.01 -3.15
CA PRO A 120 10.18 -23.86 -4.01
C PRO A 120 8.92 -23.28 -4.63
N SER A 121 7.99 -24.13 -5.12
CA SER A 121 6.72 -23.67 -5.69
C SER A 121 5.88 -22.89 -4.69
N PHE A 122 5.79 -23.36 -3.44
CA PHE A 122 5.10 -22.65 -2.37
C PHE A 122 5.71 -21.26 -2.13
N PHE A 123 7.04 -21.14 -2.10
CA PHE A 123 7.71 -19.85 -1.89
C PHE A 123 7.57 -18.91 -3.08
N LEU A 124 7.58 -19.43 -4.31
CA LEU A 124 7.31 -18.62 -5.51
C LEU A 124 5.89 -18.09 -5.52
N LEU A 125 4.90 -18.94 -5.21
CA LEU A 125 3.50 -18.52 -5.05
C LEU A 125 3.35 -17.51 -3.91
N SER A 126 4.06 -17.71 -2.80
CA SER A 126 4.08 -16.77 -1.68
C SER A 126 4.68 -15.42 -2.07
N MET A 127 5.73 -15.41 -2.90
CA MET A 127 6.34 -14.18 -3.43
C MET A 127 5.35 -13.41 -4.29
N VAL A 128 4.64 -14.09 -5.20
CA VAL A 128 3.63 -13.47 -6.06
C VAL A 128 2.44 -12.97 -5.22
N ALA A 129 1.91 -13.79 -4.32
CA ALA A 129 0.81 -13.41 -3.45
C ALA A 129 1.17 -12.20 -2.57
N LEU A 130 2.39 -12.17 -2.02
CA LEU A 130 2.91 -11.04 -1.26
C LEU A 130 2.99 -9.78 -2.13
N GLY A 131 3.53 -9.86 -3.35
CA GLY A 131 3.63 -8.70 -4.23
C GLY A 131 2.27 -8.15 -4.67
N LEU A 132 1.33 -9.03 -5.03
CA LEU A 132 -0.05 -8.64 -5.33
C LEU A 132 -0.73 -7.98 -4.12
N ALA A 133 -0.51 -8.51 -2.92
CA ALA A 133 -1.07 -7.96 -1.69
C ALA A 133 -0.46 -6.60 -1.33
N LEU A 134 0.86 -6.43 -1.49
CA LEU A 134 1.55 -5.14 -1.30
C LEU A 134 1.10 -4.09 -2.33
N GLY A 135 0.76 -4.49 -3.55
CA GLY A 135 0.20 -3.60 -4.58
C GLY A 135 -1.34 -3.47 -4.52
N ALA A 136 -2.01 -4.13 -3.58
CA ALA A 136 -3.48 -4.24 -3.58
C ALA A 136 -4.22 -2.91 -3.46
N VAL A 137 -3.63 -1.92 -2.77
CA VAL A 137 -4.18 -0.55 -2.66
C VAL A 137 -4.49 0.09 -4.02
N GLN A 138 -3.71 -0.23 -5.05
CA GLN A 138 -3.93 0.22 -6.42
C GLN A 138 -4.58 -0.86 -7.29
N LEU A 139 -4.20 -2.13 -7.10
CA LEU A 139 -4.70 -3.23 -7.92
C LEU A 139 -6.20 -3.49 -7.73
N ALA A 140 -6.70 -3.41 -6.50
CA ALA A 140 -8.11 -3.62 -6.18
C ALA A 140 -9.04 -2.58 -6.82
N PRO A 141 -8.82 -1.25 -6.67
CA PRO A 141 -9.66 -0.27 -7.36
C PRO A 141 -9.50 -0.34 -8.88
N LEU A 142 -8.29 -0.57 -9.40
CA LEU A 142 -8.08 -0.75 -10.84
C LEU A 142 -8.91 -1.93 -11.39
N PHE A 143 -8.93 -3.06 -10.69
CA PHE A 143 -9.72 -4.23 -11.07
C PHE A 143 -11.24 -3.95 -11.04
N ASP A 144 -11.73 -3.13 -10.12
CA ASP A 144 -13.14 -2.76 -10.08
C ASP A 144 -13.50 -1.84 -11.25
N VAL A 145 -12.68 -0.83 -11.54
CA VAL A 145 -12.98 0.15 -12.60
C VAL A 145 -12.81 -0.44 -14.01
N THR A 146 -11.80 -1.29 -14.25
CA THR A 146 -11.55 -1.92 -15.57
C THR A 146 -12.71 -2.79 -16.06
N ARG A 147 -13.57 -3.29 -15.16
CA ARG A 147 -14.79 -4.04 -15.53
C ARG A 147 -15.85 -3.19 -16.23
N PHE A 148 -15.80 -1.87 -16.06
CA PHE A 148 -16.77 -0.93 -16.63
C PHE A 148 -16.12 -0.01 -17.67
N ASN A 149 -14.96 -0.37 -18.20
CA ASN A 149 -14.22 0.38 -19.23
C ASN A 149 -14.82 0.12 -20.64
N PHE A 150 -14.80 1.14 -21.51
CA PHE A 150 -15.22 1.01 -22.91
C PHE A 150 -14.39 -0.01 -23.72
N ARG A 151 -13.13 -0.26 -23.33
CA ARG A 151 -12.20 -1.15 -24.06
C ARG A 151 -12.55 -2.63 -24.01
N ALA A 152 -13.39 -3.06 -23.06
CA ALA A 152 -13.71 -4.46 -22.87
C ALA A 152 -14.49 -5.03 -24.09
N GLY A 153 -13.81 -5.85 -24.90
CA GLY A 153 -14.38 -6.46 -26.11
C GLY A 153 -14.37 -5.58 -27.37
N ALA A 154 -13.60 -4.48 -27.37
CA ALA A 154 -13.65 -3.47 -28.43
C ALA A 154 -12.87 -3.80 -29.72
N ALA A 155 -11.90 -4.72 -29.68
CA ALA A 155 -11.06 -5.06 -30.84
C ALA A 155 -10.98 -6.58 -31.07
N THR A 156 -10.94 -7.01 -32.33
CA THR A 156 -10.75 -8.42 -32.71
C THR A 156 -9.27 -8.81 -32.68
N LEU A 157 -8.98 -10.11 -32.64
CA LEU A 157 -7.60 -10.62 -32.73
C LEU A 157 -6.90 -10.15 -34.02
N GLU A 158 -7.62 -10.08 -35.13
CA GLU A 158 -7.07 -9.63 -36.41
C GLU A 158 -6.66 -8.15 -36.37
N GLN A 159 -7.52 -7.29 -35.80
CA GLN A 159 -7.21 -5.88 -35.58
C GLN A 159 -5.99 -5.71 -34.67
N VAL A 160 -5.94 -6.45 -33.55
CA VAL A 160 -4.80 -6.38 -32.63
C VAL A 160 -3.50 -6.82 -33.29
N ARG A 161 -3.53 -7.90 -34.10
CA ARG A 161 -2.35 -8.36 -34.84
C ARG A 161 -1.85 -7.36 -35.87
N TYR A 162 -2.75 -6.62 -36.51
CA TYR A 162 -2.39 -5.55 -37.44
C TYR A 162 -1.60 -4.41 -36.77
N TRP A 163 -1.80 -4.20 -35.46
CA TRP A 163 -1.04 -3.22 -34.68
C TRP A 163 0.36 -3.71 -34.24
N GLY A 164 0.77 -4.94 -34.58
CA GLY A 164 2.15 -5.41 -34.38
C GLY A 164 3.13 -4.86 -35.42
N TYR A 165 4.44 -5.00 -35.19
CA TYR A 165 5.49 -4.50 -36.09
C TYR A 165 5.31 -4.97 -37.54
N PRO A 166 5.35 -4.06 -38.54
CA PRO A 166 5.42 -4.48 -39.93
C PRO A 166 6.80 -5.08 -40.23
N PRO A 167 6.93 -5.93 -41.27
CA PRO A 167 8.21 -6.56 -41.63
C PRO A 167 9.37 -5.57 -41.81
N ARG A 168 9.09 -4.37 -42.34
CA ARG A 168 10.11 -3.32 -42.52
C ARG A 168 10.77 -2.85 -41.22
N GLN A 169 10.10 -3.00 -40.08
CA GLN A 169 10.63 -2.62 -38.76
C GLN A 169 11.91 -3.39 -38.40
N LEU A 170 12.19 -4.53 -39.05
CA LEU A 170 13.43 -5.29 -38.87
C LEU A 170 14.69 -4.42 -39.03
N LEU A 171 14.67 -3.42 -39.92
CA LEU A 171 15.80 -2.52 -40.13
C LEU A 171 16.14 -1.69 -38.87
N ALA A 172 15.13 -1.32 -38.07
CA ALA A 172 15.30 -0.53 -36.86
C ALA A 172 16.04 -1.27 -35.73
N PHE A 173 16.15 -2.61 -35.79
CA PHE A 173 16.97 -3.39 -34.86
C PHE A 173 18.47 -3.21 -35.10
N PHE A 174 18.87 -2.71 -36.27
CA PHE A 174 20.27 -2.46 -36.64
C PHE A 174 20.57 -0.97 -36.85
N VAL A 175 19.60 -0.22 -37.38
CA VAL A 175 19.71 1.23 -37.65
C VAL A 175 18.56 1.95 -36.95
N PRO A 176 18.75 2.45 -35.72
CA PRO A 176 17.64 2.87 -34.84
C PRO A 176 16.77 4.02 -35.40
N ASN A 177 17.33 4.85 -36.26
CA ASN A 177 16.70 6.05 -36.83
C ASN A 177 16.43 5.96 -38.35
N VAL A 178 16.45 4.76 -38.93
CA VAL A 178 16.21 4.51 -40.37
C VAL A 178 14.83 4.95 -40.86
N PHE A 179 13.88 5.12 -39.94
CA PHE A 179 12.53 5.61 -40.22
C PHE A 179 12.32 7.07 -39.78
N GLY A 180 13.42 7.77 -39.49
CA GLY A 180 13.37 9.11 -38.91
C GLY A 180 13.29 9.13 -37.38
N ASN A 181 13.36 10.34 -36.83
CA ASN A 181 13.19 10.63 -35.41
C ASN A 181 12.38 11.93 -35.28
N PRO A 182 11.27 11.93 -34.53
CA PRO A 182 10.40 13.10 -34.42
C PRO A 182 11.05 14.30 -33.71
N SER A 183 12.19 14.15 -33.03
CA SER A 183 12.95 15.28 -32.45
C SER A 183 13.97 15.91 -33.41
N HIS A 184 14.11 15.38 -34.64
CA HIS A 184 15.02 15.96 -35.63
C HIS A 184 14.32 17.01 -36.48
N HIS A 185 14.71 18.26 -36.27
CA HIS A 185 14.26 19.44 -37.03
C HIS A 185 15.28 19.90 -38.10
N THR A 186 16.49 19.34 -38.05
CA THR A 186 17.59 19.60 -38.98
C THR A 186 18.24 18.29 -39.40
N TYR A 187 18.89 18.28 -40.55
CA TYR A 187 19.71 17.15 -41.01
C TYR A 187 21.09 17.66 -41.41
N PHE A 188 22.09 16.78 -41.35
CA PHE A 188 23.42 17.08 -41.85
C PHE A 188 23.45 16.79 -43.35
N ASP A 189 23.51 17.83 -44.19
CA ASP A 189 23.62 17.66 -45.64
C ASP A 189 25.02 17.13 -45.97
N PHE A 190 25.08 15.89 -46.45
CA PHE A 190 26.34 15.18 -46.66
C PHE A 190 27.14 15.74 -47.85
N PHE A 191 26.51 16.57 -48.70
CA PHE A 191 27.14 17.17 -49.85
C PHE A 191 27.75 18.54 -49.53
N THR A 192 27.05 19.38 -48.75
CA THR A 192 27.53 20.71 -48.32
C THR A 192 28.30 20.68 -47.00
N LEU A 193 28.19 19.61 -46.22
CA LEU A 193 28.77 19.48 -44.87
C LEU A 193 28.24 20.50 -43.85
N HIS A 194 27.02 20.99 -44.06
CA HIS A 194 26.33 21.89 -43.15
C HIS A 194 25.06 21.25 -42.59
N TRP A 195 24.64 21.73 -41.42
CA TRP A 195 23.32 21.41 -40.88
C TRP A 195 22.26 22.26 -41.58
N THR A 196 21.29 21.60 -42.18
CA THR A 196 20.22 22.22 -42.95
C THR A 196 18.88 21.98 -42.25
N PRO A 197 18.04 23.02 -42.07
CA PRO A 197 16.67 22.86 -41.59
C PRO A 197 15.82 22.04 -42.56
N ALA A 198 15.00 21.13 -42.01
CA ALA A 198 13.98 20.43 -42.79
C ALA A 198 12.68 21.23 -42.74
N THR A 199 12.32 21.91 -43.83
CA THR A 199 11.18 22.85 -43.87
C THR A 199 10.05 22.42 -44.80
N VAL A 200 10.37 21.65 -45.84
CA VAL A 200 9.40 21.16 -46.84
C VAL A 200 9.66 19.69 -47.18
N ASN A 201 8.61 18.96 -47.58
CA ASN A 201 8.72 17.60 -48.12
C ASN A 201 8.62 17.57 -49.66
N ALA A 202 8.72 16.38 -50.25
CA ALA A 202 8.70 16.17 -51.70
C ALA A 202 7.34 16.53 -52.34
N LEU A 203 6.30 16.70 -51.53
CA LEU A 203 4.97 17.16 -51.96
C LEU A 203 4.83 18.68 -51.90
N GLY A 204 5.87 19.40 -51.44
CA GLY A 204 5.84 20.86 -51.23
C GLY A 204 5.12 21.28 -49.96
N GLU A 205 4.74 20.34 -49.09
CA GLU A 205 4.09 20.63 -47.82
C GLU A 205 5.13 21.02 -46.77
N SER A 206 4.76 21.92 -45.85
CA SER A 206 5.66 22.28 -44.75
C SER A 206 5.80 21.14 -43.76
N ILE A 207 7.04 20.84 -43.37
CA ILE A 207 7.37 19.88 -42.32
C ILE A 207 8.14 20.55 -41.21
N THR A 208 7.94 20.07 -40.00
CA THR A 208 8.69 20.51 -38.81
C THR A 208 9.56 19.41 -38.24
N LYS A 209 9.46 18.16 -38.72
CA LYS A 209 10.21 17.01 -38.22
C LYS A 209 10.55 16.02 -39.32
N ILE A 210 11.60 15.22 -39.11
CA ILE A 210 12.03 14.16 -40.04
C ILE A 210 11.65 12.79 -39.45
N ASP A 211 10.42 12.34 -39.71
CA ASP A 211 9.88 11.05 -39.24
C ASP A 211 8.85 10.51 -40.23
N TRP A 212 9.05 9.28 -40.70
CA TRP A 212 8.23 8.63 -41.72
C TRP A 212 7.91 7.17 -41.39
N GLY A 213 8.17 6.74 -40.16
CA GLY A 213 7.92 5.36 -39.75
C GLY A 213 6.47 4.90 -39.94
N PRO A 214 6.21 3.58 -39.87
CA PRO A 214 4.84 3.05 -39.85
C PRO A 214 3.98 3.78 -38.79
N PRO A 215 2.64 3.60 -38.80
CA PRO A 215 1.77 4.08 -37.69
C PRO A 215 2.12 3.50 -36.29
N ILE A 216 3.23 2.76 -36.17
CA ILE A 216 3.74 2.16 -34.96
C ILE A 216 4.89 3.00 -34.43
N THR A 217 4.75 3.31 -33.16
CA THR A 217 5.46 4.34 -32.43
C THR A 217 6.90 3.95 -32.03
N ASN A 218 7.83 3.85 -32.99
CA ASN A 218 9.25 3.59 -32.70
C ASN A 218 9.81 4.53 -31.61
N TYR A 219 9.31 5.78 -31.57
CA TYR A 219 9.65 6.82 -30.61
C TYR A 219 8.49 7.20 -29.65
N VAL A 220 7.61 6.25 -29.30
CA VAL A 220 6.72 6.41 -28.13
C VAL A 220 6.86 5.21 -27.21
N GLU A 221 6.82 3.99 -27.74
CA GLU A 221 6.87 2.74 -26.93
C GLU A 221 7.45 1.54 -27.68
N GLY A 222 7.69 1.67 -28.99
CA GLY A 222 8.12 0.60 -29.88
C GLY A 222 9.60 0.59 -30.20
N GLY A 223 10.45 1.17 -29.34
CA GLY A 223 11.90 1.25 -29.59
C GLY A 223 12.56 -0.14 -29.62
N ALA A 224 13.05 -0.55 -30.79
CA ALA A 224 13.55 -1.92 -31.00
C ALA A 224 15.06 -2.14 -30.80
N TYR A 225 15.85 -1.06 -30.76
CA TYR A 225 17.30 -1.14 -30.77
C TYR A 225 17.88 -1.51 -29.39
N VAL A 226 18.77 -2.51 -29.38
CA VAL A 226 19.44 -3.03 -28.17
C VAL A 226 20.98 -3.00 -28.27
N GLY A 227 21.51 -2.41 -29.35
CA GLY A 227 22.93 -2.29 -29.65
C GLY A 227 23.47 -3.43 -30.52
N ILE A 228 24.45 -3.14 -31.38
CA ILE A 228 25.04 -4.14 -32.29
C ILE A 228 25.89 -5.17 -31.54
N LEU A 229 26.77 -4.70 -30.64
CA LEU A 229 27.61 -5.59 -29.84
C LEU A 229 26.77 -6.56 -28.97
N PRO A 230 25.72 -6.11 -28.25
CA PRO A 230 24.82 -7.02 -27.53
C PRO A 230 24.14 -8.07 -28.41
N LEU A 231 23.70 -7.73 -29.62
CA LEU A 231 23.12 -8.70 -30.57
C LEU A 231 24.12 -9.79 -30.96
N LEU A 232 25.36 -9.40 -31.30
CA LEU A 232 26.41 -10.36 -31.65
C LEU A 232 26.84 -11.22 -30.44
N LEU A 233 26.97 -10.62 -29.26
CA LEU A 233 27.23 -11.37 -28.03
C LEU A 233 26.09 -12.35 -27.72
N ALA A 234 24.83 -11.96 -27.91
CA ALA A 234 23.69 -12.87 -27.73
C ALA A 234 23.74 -14.07 -28.70
N ALA A 235 24.18 -13.87 -29.94
CA ALA A 235 24.42 -14.97 -30.88
C ALA A 235 25.49 -15.96 -30.36
N PHE A 236 26.61 -15.47 -29.81
CA PHE A 236 27.58 -16.34 -29.13
C PHE A 236 26.98 -17.03 -27.91
N GLY A 237 26.11 -16.35 -27.15
CA GLY A 237 25.36 -16.93 -26.03
C GLY A 237 24.45 -18.08 -26.46
N ILE A 238 23.77 -17.96 -27.60
CA ILE A 238 22.94 -19.02 -28.17
C ILE A 238 23.80 -20.17 -28.70
N LEU A 239 24.85 -19.90 -29.47
CA LEU A 239 25.77 -20.92 -29.98
C LEU A 239 26.41 -21.73 -28.86
N SER A 240 26.65 -21.10 -27.71
CA SER A 240 27.20 -21.77 -26.54
C SER A 240 26.31 -22.90 -25.98
N ILE A 241 25.00 -22.91 -26.31
CA ILE A 241 24.05 -23.99 -25.93
C ILE A 241 24.47 -25.33 -26.55
N LEU A 242 25.16 -25.29 -27.69
CA LEU A 242 25.65 -26.46 -28.42
C LEU A 242 27.04 -26.91 -27.93
N THR A 243 27.70 -26.13 -27.07
CA THR A 243 29.07 -26.41 -26.59
C THR A 243 29.08 -26.95 -25.15
N PRO A 244 30.12 -27.69 -24.73
CA PRO A 244 30.23 -28.23 -23.37
C PRO A 244 30.23 -27.12 -22.31
N PRO A 245 29.54 -27.32 -21.16
CA PRO A 245 29.39 -26.30 -20.12
C PRO A 245 30.75 -25.80 -19.62
N LEU A 246 30.83 -24.49 -19.41
CA LEU A 246 32.05 -23.81 -18.94
C LEU A 246 32.13 -23.84 -17.40
N PRO A 247 33.34 -23.93 -16.83
CA PRO A 247 33.54 -23.92 -15.37
C PRO A 247 33.22 -22.56 -14.71
N LEU A 248 33.24 -21.47 -15.48
CA LEU A 248 33.09 -20.09 -14.97
C LEU A 248 31.65 -19.55 -14.96
N GLY A 249 30.71 -20.18 -15.69
CA GLY A 249 29.36 -19.67 -15.85
C GLY A 249 28.39 -20.15 -14.77
N ARG A 250 27.98 -19.28 -13.84
CA ARG A 250 26.84 -19.54 -12.95
C ARG A 250 25.53 -19.41 -13.74
N GLY A 251 25.20 -20.45 -14.50
CA GLY A 251 23.92 -20.58 -15.23
C GLY A 251 23.89 -21.84 -16.07
N GLY A 252 22.93 -22.73 -15.80
CA GLY A 252 22.80 -24.00 -16.51
C GLY A 252 22.35 -23.82 -17.97
N ARG A 253 22.62 -24.82 -18.82
CA ARG A 253 22.18 -24.88 -20.23
C ARG A 253 20.69 -24.53 -20.39
N GLY A 254 19.85 -24.91 -19.42
CA GLY A 254 18.42 -24.59 -19.39
C GLY A 254 18.13 -23.08 -19.41
N VAL A 255 18.85 -22.26 -18.63
CA VAL A 255 18.59 -20.81 -18.58
C VAL A 255 18.84 -20.16 -19.95
N ARG A 256 19.90 -20.57 -20.65
CA ARG A 256 20.22 -20.09 -22.00
C ARG A 256 19.12 -20.47 -23.01
N VAL A 257 18.64 -21.72 -22.95
CA VAL A 257 17.55 -22.19 -23.80
C VAL A 257 16.26 -21.39 -23.54
N PHE A 258 15.93 -21.13 -22.28
CA PHE A 258 14.76 -20.34 -21.93
C PHE A 258 14.82 -18.93 -22.52
N PHE A 259 15.91 -18.20 -22.32
CA PHE A 259 16.02 -16.83 -22.83
C PHE A 259 16.13 -16.78 -24.37
N ALA A 260 16.69 -17.80 -25.02
CA ALA A 260 16.64 -17.92 -26.48
C ALA A 260 15.20 -18.14 -26.99
N ALA A 261 14.44 -19.02 -26.33
CA ALA A 261 13.02 -19.24 -26.64
C ALA A 261 12.17 -18.00 -26.35
N LEU A 262 12.44 -17.30 -25.24
CA LEU A 262 11.77 -16.05 -24.89
C LEU A 262 12.03 -14.97 -25.94
N ALA A 263 13.28 -14.80 -26.40
CA ALA A 263 13.61 -13.84 -27.45
C ALA A 263 12.85 -14.14 -28.75
N ALA A 264 12.78 -15.41 -29.17
CA ALA A 264 12.04 -15.83 -30.36
C ALA A 264 10.51 -15.61 -30.21
N ALA A 265 9.93 -16.01 -29.07
CA ALA A 265 8.51 -15.82 -28.80
C ALA A 265 8.13 -14.33 -28.72
N ALA A 266 8.96 -13.53 -28.04
CA ALA A 266 8.77 -12.09 -27.92
C ALA A 266 8.80 -11.39 -29.29
N LEU A 267 9.71 -11.77 -30.19
CA LEU A 267 9.70 -11.27 -31.57
C LEU A 267 8.45 -11.72 -32.34
N ALA A 268 8.08 -12.99 -32.25
CA ALA A 268 6.88 -13.49 -32.92
C ALA A 268 5.61 -12.75 -32.46
N PHE A 269 5.53 -12.40 -31.18
CA PHE A 269 4.45 -11.58 -30.64
C PHE A 269 4.56 -10.12 -31.09
N ALA A 270 5.76 -9.53 -31.05
CA ALA A 270 5.99 -8.13 -31.44
C ALA A 270 5.60 -7.86 -32.90
N PHE A 271 5.81 -8.82 -33.81
CA PHE A 271 5.41 -8.75 -35.22
C PHE A 271 3.95 -9.20 -35.50
N GLY A 272 3.12 -9.40 -34.47
CA GLY A 272 1.69 -9.72 -34.65
C GLY A 272 1.41 -11.06 -35.35
N THR A 273 2.33 -12.03 -35.25
CA THR A 273 2.16 -13.35 -35.89
C THR A 273 0.95 -14.10 -35.29
N PRO A 274 0.43 -15.16 -35.95
CA PRO A 274 -0.67 -15.97 -35.42
C PRO A 274 -0.42 -16.52 -34.00
N LEU A 275 0.84 -16.64 -33.57
CA LEU A 275 1.19 -17.09 -32.22
C LEU A 275 0.68 -16.14 -31.11
N TYR A 276 0.42 -14.87 -31.43
CA TYR A 276 -0.11 -13.90 -30.45
C TYR A 276 -1.48 -14.32 -29.87
N ALA A 277 -2.22 -15.20 -30.58
CA ALA A 277 -3.45 -15.81 -30.08
C ALA A 277 -3.28 -16.48 -28.70
N LEU A 278 -2.11 -17.06 -28.43
CA LEU A 278 -1.81 -17.72 -27.15
C LEU A 278 -1.94 -16.78 -25.94
N VAL A 279 -1.71 -15.48 -26.16
CA VAL A 279 -1.76 -14.48 -25.10
C VAL A 279 -3.07 -13.70 -25.13
N TYR A 280 -3.60 -13.39 -26.33
CA TYR A 280 -4.86 -12.66 -26.52
C TYR A 280 -6.06 -13.29 -25.77
N TYR A 281 -6.16 -14.62 -25.77
CA TYR A 281 -7.26 -15.33 -25.12
C TYR A 281 -7.11 -15.51 -23.60
N LEU A 282 -6.03 -15.01 -23.00
CA LEU A 282 -5.90 -15.02 -21.54
C LEU A 282 -6.92 -14.05 -20.91
N PRO A 283 -7.45 -14.36 -19.70
CA PRO A 283 -8.41 -13.49 -19.02
C PRO A 283 -7.90 -12.05 -18.89
N PHE A 284 -8.75 -11.08 -19.25
CA PHE A 284 -8.47 -9.63 -19.27
C PHE A 284 -7.42 -9.15 -20.27
N PHE A 285 -6.72 -10.06 -20.96
CA PHE A 285 -5.67 -9.70 -21.92
C PHE A 285 -6.22 -9.18 -23.25
N ASN A 286 -7.46 -9.51 -23.59
CA ASN A 286 -8.17 -8.99 -24.76
C ASN A 286 -8.40 -7.46 -24.74
N GLN A 287 -8.07 -6.79 -23.64
CA GLN A 287 -8.07 -5.33 -23.50
C GLN A 287 -6.71 -4.69 -23.88
N LEU A 288 -5.69 -5.51 -24.14
CA LEU A 288 -4.33 -5.11 -24.48
C LEU A 288 -4.12 -5.17 -25.99
N HIS A 289 -3.86 -4.02 -26.59
CA HIS A 289 -3.93 -3.79 -28.05
C HIS A 289 -2.55 -3.50 -28.66
N SER A 290 -1.46 -3.80 -27.96
CA SER A 290 -0.12 -3.35 -28.35
C SER A 290 0.90 -4.50 -28.44
N PRO A 291 0.80 -5.41 -29.43
CA PRO A 291 1.71 -6.55 -29.56
C PRO A 291 3.19 -6.15 -29.63
N PHE A 292 3.51 -5.02 -30.28
CA PHE A 292 4.88 -4.50 -30.41
C PHE A 292 5.60 -4.30 -29.06
N ARG A 293 4.87 -4.10 -27.94
CA ARG A 293 5.46 -3.96 -26.60
C ARG A 293 6.20 -5.23 -26.12
N TRP A 294 6.00 -6.37 -26.78
CA TRP A 294 6.82 -7.57 -26.57
C TRP A 294 8.30 -7.39 -26.95
N VAL A 295 8.66 -6.29 -27.61
CA VAL A 295 10.07 -5.87 -27.79
C VAL A 295 10.79 -5.66 -26.45
N TRP A 296 10.06 -5.34 -25.39
CA TRP A 296 10.61 -5.17 -24.05
C TRP A 296 11.15 -6.49 -23.46
N PRO A 297 10.36 -7.58 -23.36
CA PRO A 297 10.86 -8.92 -23.02
C PRO A 297 12.02 -9.38 -23.91
N PHE A 298 11.97 -9.06 -25.22
CA PHE A 298 13.09 -9.33 -26.13
C PHE A 298 14.37 -8.60 -25.68
N SER A 299 14.29 -7.32 -25.32
CA SER A 299 15.46 -6.53 -24.88
C SER A 299 16.12 -7.12 -23.63
N LEU A 300 15.35 -7.66 -22.69
CA LEU A 300 15.87 -8.38 -21.53
C LEU A 300 16.53 -9.70 -21.93
N ALA A 301 15.87 -10.48 -22.79
CA ALA A 301 16.39 -11.76 -23.25
C ALA A 301 17.73 -11.60 -23.99
N ILE A 302 17.86 -10.61 -24.86
CA ILE A 302 19.13 -10.27 -25.52
C ILE A 302 20.19 -9.85 -24.51
N ALA A 303 19.86 -9.01 -23.52
CA ALA A 303 20.82 -8.61 -22.49
C ALA A 303 21.36 -9.81 -21.69
N VAL A 304 20.50 -10.75 -21.31
CA VAL A 304 20.90 -11.97 -20.59
C VAL A 304 21.75 -12.88 -21.47
N LEU A 305 21.34 -13.11 -22.73
CA LEU A 305 22.11 -13.93 -23.69
C LEU A 305 23.47 -13.30 -24.02
N ALA A 306 23.53 -11.97 -24.13
CA ALA A 306 24.78 -11.24 -24.34
C ALA A 306 25.74 -11.42 -23.16
N GLY A 307 25.24 -11.44 -21.92
CA GLY A 307 26.03 -11.79 -20.74
C GLY A 307 26.63 -13.20 -20.82
N PHE A 308 25.84 -14.19 -21.25
CA PHE A 308 26.35 -15.55 -21.49
C PHE A 308 27.35 -15.63 -22.65
N GLY A 309 27.15 -14.83 -23.70
CA GLY A 309 28.10 -14.69 -24.80
C GLY A 309 29.44 -14.12 -24.34
N LEU A 310 29.39 -13.09 -23.50
CA LEU A 310 30.56 -12.46 -22.90
C LEU A 310 31.35 -13.47 -22.04
N ASP A 311 30.66 -14.22 -21.18
CA ASP A 311 31.26 -15.29 -20.37
C ASP A 311 31.90 -16.37 -21.26
N THR A 312 31.25 -16.70 -22.37
CA THR A 312 31.74 -17.71 -23.32
C THR A 312 33.02 -17.25 -24.01
N ILE A 313 33.05 -16.01 -24.48
CA ILE A 313 34.24 -15.40 -25.09
C ILE A 313 35.37 -15.27 -24.07
N ARG A 314 35.08 -14.83 -22.84
CA ARG A 314 36.10 -14.70 -21.79
C ARG A 314 36.75 -16.03 -21.42
N ALA A 315 35.98 -17.11 -21.43
CA ALA A 315 36.47 -18.44 -21.08
C ALA A 315 37.13 -19.18 -22.26
N ARG A 316 36.64 -18.97 -23.50
CA ARG A 316 37.07 -19.70 -24.70
C ARG A 316 37.02 -18.82 -25.95
N ALA A 317 37.71 -17.67 -25.93
CA ALA A 317 37.87 -16.88 -27.15
C ALA A 317 38.60 -17.74 -28.20
N SER A 318 38.00 -17.85 -29.39
CA SER A 318 38.43 -18.79 -30.42
C SER A 318 38.83 -18.07 -31.70
N ARG A 319 39.43 -18.82 -32.64
CA ARG A 319 39.67 -18.34 -34.01
C ARG A 319 38.36 -17.87 -34.66
N LEU A 320 37.23 -18.53 -34.36
CA LEU A 320 35.91 -18.13 -34.84
C LEU A 320 35.50 -16.74 -34.31
N THR A 321 35.77 -16.42 -33.03
CA THR A 321 35.52 -15.09 -32.46
C THR A 321 36.35 -14.01 -33.17
N THR A 322 37.61 -14.33 -33.48
CA THR A 322 38.51 -13.41 -34.18
C THR A 322 38.07 -13.19 -35.64
N LEU A 323 37.72 -14.27 -36.35
CA LEU A 323 37.22 -14.20 -37.73
C LEU A 323 35.89 -13.45 -37.81
N ALA A 324 34.98 -13.68 -36.86
CA ALA A 324 33.74 -12.91 -36.76
C ALA A 324 34.03 -11.42 -36.53
N GLY A 325 34.97 -11.08 -35.63
CA GLY A 325 35.41 -9.70 -35.43
C GLY A 325 35.95 -9.04 -36.70
N LEU A 326 36.83 -9.72 -37.43
CA LEU A 326 37.38 -9.23 -38.70
C LEU A 326 36.31 -9.08 -39.79
N ALA A 327 35.37 -10.02 -39.89
CA ALA A 327 34.26 -9.93 -40.82
C ALA A 327 33.36 -8.72 -40.50
N VAL A 328 33.09 -8.47 -39.23
CA VAL A 328 32.29 -7.31 -38.78
C VAL A 328 33.02 -5.99 -39.07
N ILE A 329 34.35 -5.92 -38.89
CA ILE A 329 35.16 -4.75 -39.30
C ILE A 329 35.05 -4.54 -40.82
N ALA A 330 35.22 -5.59 -41.61
CA ALA A 330 35.14 -5.52 -43.07
C ALA A 330 33.76 -5.02 -43.54
N SER A 331 32.67 -5.50 -42.91
CA SER A 331 31.31 -5.00 -43.17
C SER A 331 31.16 -3.51 -42.85
N GLY A 332 31.70 -3.05 -41.71
CA GLY A 332 31.66 -1.63 -41.34
C GLY A 332 32.46 -0.74 -42.30
N LEU A 333 33.67 -1.17 -42.69
CA LEU A 333 34.48 -0.47 -43.69
C LEU A 333 33.80 -0.45 -45.06
N GLY A 334 33.21 -1.57 -45.48
CA GLY A 334 32.47 -1.68 -46.75
C GLY A 334 31.25 -0.75 -46.78
N LEU A 335 30.53 -0.63 -45.67
CA LEU A 335 29.39 0.29 -45.55
C LEU A 335 29.83 1.75 -45.68
N LEU A 336 30.89 2.15 -44.96
CA LEU A 336 31.43 3.51 -45.05
C LEU A 336 31.97 3.83 -46.46
N ALA A 337 32.71 2.90 -47.06
CA ALA A 337 33.20 3.05 -48.43
C ALA A 337 32.05 3.15 -49.44
N GLY A 338 30.97 2.38 -49.24
CA GLY A 338 29.76 2.44 -50.06
C GLY A 338 29.07 3.81 -49.99
N LEU A 339 28.91 4.37 -48.79
CA LEU A 339 28.31 5.71 -48.61
C LEU A 339 29.15 6.80 -49.28
N VAL A 340 30.47 6.73 -49.16
CA VAL A 340 31.41 7.65 -49.81
C VAL A 340 31.36 7.48 -51.34
N ALA A 341 31.33 6.24 -51.83
CA ALA A 341 31.21 5.94 -53.26
C ALA A 341 29.90 6.46 -53.86
N ILE A 342 28.77 6.30 -53.16
CA ILE A 342 27.47 6.85 -53.58
C ILE A 342 27.52 8.38 -53.59
N ARG A 343 28.12 9.04 -52.58
CA ARG A 343 28.27 10.50 -52.56
C ARG A 343 29.03 11.01 -53.79
N PHE A 344 30.18 10.42 -54.12
CA PHE A 344 31.00 10.85 -55.26
C PHE A 344 30.41 10.47 -56.62
N ASN A 345 29.48 9.53 -56.67
CA ASN A 345 28.79 9.09 -57.89
C ASN A 345 27.27 9.34 -57.83
N PHE A 346 26.83 10.35 -57.06
CA PHE A 346 25.41 10.54 -56.74
C PHE A 346 24.49 10.63 -57.97
N PRO A 347 24.84 11.35 -59.06
CA PRO A 347 23.97 11.40 -60.25
C PRO A 347 23.64 10.02 -60.86
N ARG A 348 24.50 9.02 -60.66
CA ARG A 348 24.27 7.64 -61.12
C ARG A 348 23.27 6.89 -60.24
N PHE A 349 23.21 7.21 -58.95
CA PHE A 349 22.35 6.56 -57.97
C PHE A 349 21.07 7.34 -57.68
N GLU A 350 21.01 8.62 -58.02
CA GLU A 350 19.89 9.52 -57.80
C GLU A 350 18.55 8.98 -58.31
N PRO A 351 18.43 8.36 -59.51
CA PRO A 351 17.15 7.77 -59.95
C PRO A 351 16.66 6.66 -59.02
N ALA A 352 17.57 5.79 -58.56
CA ALA A 352 17.22 4.69 -57.66
C ALA A 352 16.86 5.18 -56.25
N ILE A 353 17.54 6.22 -55.76
CA ILE A 353 17.24 6.85 -54.47
C ILE A 353 15.91 7.61 -54.53
N THR A 354 15.63 8.29 -55.64
CA THR A 354 14.34 8.95 -55.89
C THR A 354 13.20 7.94 -55.95
N GLN A 355 13.41 6.82 -56.64
CA GLN A 355 12.46 5.72 -56.64
C GLN A 355 12.25 5.17 -55.22
N ALA A 356 13.31 4.94 -54.46
CA ALA A 356 13.21 4.49 -53.06
C ALA A 356 12.42 5.50 -52.19
N LEU A 357 12.65 6.80 -52.34
CA LEU A 357 11.91 7.85 -51.64
C LEU A 357 10.39 7.80 -51.95
N ASN A 358 10.03 7.48 -53.18
CA ASN A 358 8.63 7.42 -53.62
C ASN A 358 7.95 6.09 -53.25
N ASP A 359 8.68 4.98 -53.33
CA ASP A 359 8.16 3.63 -53.09
C ASP A 359 8.13 3.28 -51.59
N LEU A 360 9.01 3.88 -50.78
CA LEU A 360 9.00 3.71 -49.33
C LEU A 360 7.84 4.49 -48.71
N ALA A 361 6.89 3.74 -48.14
CA ALA A 361 5.67 4.28 -47.57
C ALA A 361 5.96 5.47 -46.62
N LEU A 362 5.41 6.64 -46.94
CA LEU A 362 5.50 7.90 -46.19
C LEU A 362 6.85 8.63 -46.23
N ALA A 363 7.90 8.08 -46.87
CA ALA A 363 9.20 8.76 -46.95
C ALA A 363 9.09 10.10 -47.71
N ASN A 364 8.33 10.13 -48.81
CA ASN A 364 8.03 11.37 -49.54
C ASN A 364 7.30 12.46 -48.72
N LYS A 365 6.76 12.12 -47.55
CA LYS A 365 6.17 13.08 -46.61
C LYS A 365 7.16 13.67 -45.61
N ALA A 366 8.37 13.10 -45.49
CA ALA A 366 9.38 13.53 -44.52
C ALA A 366 10.65 14.13 -45.17
N PHE A 367 10.88 13.92 -46.46
CA PHE A 367 12.05 14.43 -47.17
C PHE A 367 11.65 15.24 -48.39
N ALA A 368 12.38 16.32 -48.67
CA ALA A 368 12.18 17.21 -49.80
C ALA A 368 12.54 16.56 -51.15
N ASP A 369 13.64 15.81 -51.17
CA ASP A 369 14.19 15.21 -52.39
C ASP A 369 15.11 14.01 -52.05
N ALA A 370 15.62 13.35 -53.09
CA ALA A 370 16.53 12.22 -52.98
C ALA A 370 17.84 12.57 -52.25
N ARG A 371 18.29 13.84 -52.32
CA ARG A 371 19.54 14.29 -51.71
C ARG A 371 19.40 14.46 -50.20
N MET A 372 18.29 15.05 -49.74
CA MET A 372 17.91 15.13 -48.33
C MET A 372 17.72 13.72 -47.76
N PHE A 373 16.98 12.86 -48.45
CA PHE A 373 16.77 11.47 -48.04
C PHE A 373 18.09 10.73 -47.87
N PHE A 374 18.97 10.77 -48.88
CA PHE A 374 20.29 10.15 -48.80
C PHE A 374 21.15 10.75 -47.68
N SER A 375 21.19 12.08 -47.53
CA SER A 375 22.01 12.73 -46.51
C SER A 375 21.58 12.34 -45.09
N TYR A 376 20.27 12.25 -44.86
CA TYR A 376 19.72 11.82 -43.58
C TYR A 376 20.04 10.35 -43.29
N GLU A 377 19.80 9.45 -44.23
CA GLU A 377 20.07 8.01 -44.07
C GLU A 377 21.58 7.72 -43.98
N ALA A 378 22.41 8.40 -44.78
CA ALA A 378 23.86 8.22 -44.79
C ALA A 378 24.51 8.46 -43.42
N ARG A 379 23.97 9.39 -42.61
CA ARG A 379 24.42 9.58 -41.24
C ARG A 379 24.21 8.32 -40.39
N TRP A 380 23.06 7.68 -40.47
CA TRP A 380 22.70 6.54 -39.64
C TRP A 380 23.37 5.25 -40.10
N PHE A 381 23.46 5.02 -41.41
CA PHE A 381 24.28 3.94 -41.96
C PHE A 381 25.77 4.18 -41.70
N GLY A 382 26.23 5.44 -41.68
CA GLY A 382 27.59 5.80 -41.30
C GLY A 382 27.89 5.48 -39.84
N GLN A 383 26.97 5.84 -38.94
CA GLN A 383 27.04 5.47 -37.53
C GLN A 383 27.08 3.94 -37.36
N LEU A 384 26.21 3.19 -38.04
CA LEU A 384 26.25 1.72 -38.05
C LEU A 384 27.63 1.22 -38.48
N GLY A 385 28.22 1.79 -39.53
CA GLY A 385 29.57 1.44 -39.99
C GLY A 385 30.64 1.62 -38.92
N VAL A 386 30.63 2.76 -38.23
CA VAL A 386 31.56 3.05 -37.11
C VAL A 386 31.35 2.09 -35.94
N ILE A 387 30.11 1.84 -35.55
CA ILE A 387 29.77 0.92 -34.46
C ILE A 387 30.14 -0.53 -34.81
N LEU A 388 29.95 -0.95 -36.07
CA LEU A 388 30.41 -2.25 -36.56
C LEU A 388 31.94 -2.36 -36.43
N ILE A 389 32.70 -1.36 -36.88
CA ILE A 389 34.17 -1.38 -36.74
C ILE A 389 34.58 -1.49 -35.26
N ALA A 390 34.01 -0.65 -34.39
CA ALA A 390 34.32 -0.70 -32.96
C ALA A 390 33.94 -2.05 -32.32
N THR A 391 32.78 -2.59 -32.68
CA THR A 391 32.30 -3.90 -32.23
C THR A 391 33.21 -5.03 -32.70
N GLY A 392 33.59 -5.01 -33.98
CA GLY A 392 34.48 -5.98 -34.58
C GLY A 392 35.90 -5.91 -34.00
N LEU A 393 36.40 -4.72 -33.65
CA LEU A 393 37.66 -4.56 -32.90
C LEU A 393 37.60 -5.20 -31.52
N VAL A 394 36.52 -4.96 -30.77
CA VAL A 394 36.32 -5.60 -29.45
C VAL A 394 36.32 -7.13 -29.59
N LEU A 395 35.64 -7.69 -30.58
CA LEU A 395 35.59 -9.14 -30.82
C LEU A 395 36.92 -9.72 -31.33
N ALA A 396 37.59 -9.04 -32.27
CA ALA A 396 38.87 -9.47 -32.83
C ALA A 396 39.98 -9.51 -31.78
N LEU A 397 39.97 -8.54 -30.86
CA LEU A 397 40.94 -8.44 -29.76
C LEU A 397 40.60 -9.36 -28.57
N ALA A 398 39.41 -9.97 -28.55
CA ALA A 398 38.97 -10.79 -27.44
C ALA A 398 39.89 -11.99 -27.18
N ALA A 399 40.41 -12.64 -28.23
CA ALA A 399 41.35 -13.76 -28.10
C ALA A 399 42.62 -13.40 -27.32
N ARG A 400 43.05 -12.15 -27.37
CA ARG A 400 44.27 -11.66 -26.72
C ARG A 400 44.00 -10.96 -25.38
N PHE A 401 42.85 -10.31 -25.24
CA PHE A 401 42.61 -9.38 -24.13
C PHE A 401 41.35 -9.67 -23.30
N ALA A 402 40.50 -10.65 -23.64
CA ALA A 402 39.23 -10.87 -22.93
C ALA A 402 39.38 -11.23 -21.44
N SER A 403 40.54 -11.76 -21.03
CA SER A 403 40.84 -12.00 -19.61
C SER A 403 41.18 -10.71 -18.84
N ARG A 404 41.56 -9.63 -19.53
CA ARG A 404 41.95 -8.35 -18.93
C ARG A 404 40.72 -7.50 -18.60
N PRO A 405 40.70 -6.81 -17.45
CA PRO A 405 39.56 -5.98 -17.03
C PRO A 405 39.28 -4.83 -18.01
N LEU A 406 40.33 -4.29 -18.64
CA LEU A 406 40.22 -3.19 -19.62
C LEU A 406 39.34 -3.56 -20.82
N TRP A 407 39.39 -4.82 -21.30
CA TRP A 407 38.53 -5.28 -22.39
C TRP A 407 37.05 -5.31 -21.97
N GLY A 408 36.77 -5.75 -20.74
CA GLY A 408 35.43 -5.70 -20.18
C GLY A 408 34.91 -4.26 -20.06
N ALA A 409 35.75 -3.33 -19.59
CA ALA A 409 35.42 -1.92 -19.51
C ALA A 409 35.14 -1.30 -20.90
N ALA A 410 35.98 -1.60 -21.90
CA ALA A 410 35.79 -1.17 -23.29
C ALA A 410 34.49 -1.73 -23.90
N THR A 411 34.14 -2.98 -23.58
CA THR A 411 32.88 -3.59 -24.02
C THR A 411 31.68 -2.84 -23.45
N VAL A 412 31.67 -2.56 -22.14
CA VAL A 412 30.60 -1.80 -21.50
C VAL A 412 30.52 -0.38 -22.05
N ALA A 413 31.66 0.31 -22.18
CA ALA A 413 31.73 1.66 -22.72
C ALA A 413 31.17 1.74 -24.15
N LEU A 414 31.50 0.78 -25.01
CA LEU A 414 30.98 0.72 -26.38
C LEU A 414 29.45 0.51 -26.40
N VAL A 415 28.93 -0.41 -25.59
CA VAL A 415 27.48 -0.65 -25.49
C VAL A 415 26.75 0.60 -25.00
N THR A 416 27.26 1.26 -23.96
CA THR A 416 26.68 2.49 -23.43
C THR A 416 26.73 3.61 -24.47
N PHE A 417 27.87 3.79 -25.16
CA PHE A 417 28.02 4.81 -26.20
C PHE A 417 27.06 4.58 -27.37
N ASP A 418 26.98 3.36 -27.90
CA ASP A 418 26.07 2.96 -28.99
C ASP A 418 24.61 3.27 -28.66
N LEU A 419 24.17 2.83 -27.48
CA LEU A 419 22.79 3.01 -27.02
C LEU A 419 22.43 4.46 -26.71
N LEU A 420 23.35 5.23 -26.10
CA LEU A 420 23.14 6.67 -25.89
C LEU A 420 23.07 7.44 -27.21
N LEU A 421 23.91 7.08 -28.18
CA LEU A 421 23.94 7.71 -29.50
C LEU A 421 22.65 7.41 -30.28
N ALA A 422 22.06 6.22 -30.12
CA ALA A 422 20.80 5.84 -30.77
C ALA A 422 19.61 6.74 -30.37
N GLY A 423 19.51 7.10 -29.08
CA GLY A 423 18.42 7.92 -28.53
C GLY A 423 18.77 9.39 -28.28
N ALA A 424 19.96 9.83 -28.69
CA ALA A 424 20.44 11.20 -28.46
C ALA A 424 19.49 12.24 -29.08
N GLY A 425 19.17 13.29 -28.33
CA GLY A 425 18.28 14.36 -28.79
C GLY A 425 16.78 14.09 -28.65
N PHE A 426 16.35 12.88 -28.25
CA PHE A 426 14.93 12.58 -28.01
C PHE A 426 14.47 13.01 -26.59
N ASN A 427 15.36 12.91 -25.59
CA ASN A 427 15.10 13.32 -24.20
C ASN A 427 15.49 14.79 -23.93
N ALA A 428 15.04 15.73 -24.76
CA ALA A 428 15.25 17.14 -24.47
C ALA A 428 14.28 17.59 -23.36
N ALA A 429 14.79 18.08 -22.23
CA ALA A 429 13.96 18.75 -21.25
C ALA A 429 13.44 20.05 -21.86
N ALA A 430 12.11 20.19 -21.97
CA ALA A 430 11.50 21.48 -22.28
C ALA A 430 11.77 22.46 -21.13
N ASP A 431 11.84 23.76 -21.43
CA ASP A 431 11.97 24.78 -20.40
C ASP A 431 10.75 24.70 -19.45
N PRO A 432 10.94 24.38 -18.16
CA PRO A 432 9.82 24.30 -17.21
C PRO A 432 9.10 25.64 -17.06
N ALA A 433 9.70 26.77 -17.43
CA ALA A 433 9.04 28.08 -17.44
C ALA A 433 7.80 28.11 -18.35
N ILE A 434 7.70 27.24 -19.36
CA ILE A 434 6.52 27.12 -20.22
C ILE A 434 5.27 26.72 -19.41
N LEU A 435 5.44 25.94 -18.33
CA LEU A 435 4.33 25.55 -17.46
C LEU A 435 3.83 26.70 -16.56
N ALA A 436 4.63 27.76 -16.38
CA ALA A 436 4.23 28.94 -15.60
C ALA A 436 3.40 29.95 -16.42
N TYR A 437 3.44 29.85 -17.75
CA TYR A 437 2.67 30.73 -18.63
C TYR A 437 1.17 30.40 -18.59
N THR A 438 0.35 31.41 -18.32
CA THR A 438 -1.11 31.30 -18.39
C THR A 438 -1.59 32.07 -19.63
N PRO A 439 -2.15 31.41 -20.66
CA PRO A 439 -2.64 32.09 -21.86
C PRO A 439 -3.75 33.12 -21.56
N PRO A 440 -3.87 34.21 -22.32
CA PRO A 440 -4.93 35.21 -22.15
C PRO A 440 -6.35 34.62 -22.15
N VAL A 441 -6.64 33.67 -23.04
CA VAL A 441 -7.93 32.97 -23.08
C VAL A 441 -8.21 32.18 -21.79
N ILE A 442 -7.18 31.58 -21.18
CA ILE A 442 -7.31 30.89 -19.89
C ILE A 442 -7.53 31.90 -18.77
N SER A 443 -6.84 33.04 -18.82
CA SER A 443 -7.03 34.14 -17.86
C SER A 443 -8.45 34.70 -17.93
N PHE A 444 -9.02 34.81 -19.13
CA PHE A 444 -10.43 35.17 -19.34
C PHE A 444 -11.38 34.13 -18.72
N LEU A 445 -11.21 32.85 -19.05
CA LEU A 445 -12.05 31.78 -18.52
C LEU A 445 -12.02 31.73 -16.97
N LYS A 446 -10.86 31.98 -16.36
CA LYS A 446 -10.71 32.00 -14.89
C LYS A 446 -11.43 33.18 -14.19
N GLN A 447 -11.92 34.17 -14.94
CA GLN A 447 -12.76 35.24 -14.37
C GLN A 447 -14.13 34.71 -13.96
N ASP A 448 -14.62 33.64 -14.61
CA ASP A 448 -15.85 32.95 -14.21
C ASP A 448 -15.54 31.93 -13.11
N THR A 449 -15.83 32.32 -11.86
CA THR A 449 -15.61 31.50 -10.67
C THR A 449 -16.73 30.48 -10.41
N GLY A 450 -17.72 30.39 -11.28
CA GLY A 450 -18.79 29.40 -11.19
C GLY A 450 -18.29 27.99 -11.50
N TYR A 451 -19.11 26.97 -11.16
CA TYR A 451 -18.84 25.59 -11.56
C TYR A 451 -19.42 25.34 -12.95
N TRP A 452 -18.55 25.37 -13.96
CA TRP A 452 -18.90 25.14 -15.36
C TRP A 452 -17.92 24.18 -16.02
N ARG A 453 -18.34 23.55 -17.12
CA ARG A 453 -17.46 22.78 -18.01
C ARG A 453 -17.28 23.45 -19.37
N PHE A 454 -16.24 23.06 -20.08
CA PHE A 454 -16.05 23.39 -21.49
C PHE A 454 -15.87 22.16 -22.37
N THR A 455 -16.00 22.36 -23.68
CA THR A 455 -15.54 21.46 -24.73
C THR A 455 -14.91 22.28 -25.86
N THR A 456 -14.39 21.61 -26.89
CA THR A 456 -13.98 22.29 -28.13
C THR A 456 -14.87 21.89 -29.29
N TYR A 457 -15.07 22.84 -30.20
CA TYR A 457 -15.63 22.61 -31.52
C TYR A 457 -14.52 22.68 -32.57
N ASP A 458 -14.28 21.59 -33.27
CA ASP A 458 -13.13 21.39 -34.16
C ASP A 458 -13.49 20.62 -35.44
N PRO A 459 -14.21 21.25 -36.39
CA PRO A 459 -14.57 20.62 -37.66
C PRO A 459 -13.38 20.46 -38.63
N ALA A 460 -12.28 21.19 -38.40
CA ALA A 460 -11.09 21.18 -39.25
C ALA A 460 -9.95 20.29 -38.72
N GLY A 461 -10.05 19.81 -37.47
CA GLY A 461 -9.01 18.99 -36.84
C GLY A 461 -7.81 19.81 -36.32
N ASP A 462 -8.01 21.10 -36.05
CA ASP A 462 -7.00 22.05 -35.61
C ASP A 462 -6.53 21.81 -34.16
N LYS A 463 -7.31 21.07 -33.36
CA LYS A 463 -7.13 20.81 -31.92
C LYS A 463 -6.91 22.09 -31.11
N PRO A 464 -7.92 22.99 -31.03
CA PRO A 464 -7.80 24.30 -30.39
C PRO A 464 -7.22 24.21 -28.98
N LEU A 465 -7.69 23.24 -28.19
CA LEU A 465 -7.14 22.88 -26.88
C LEU A 465 -7.23 21.37 -26.69
N ASN A 466 -6.08 20.71 -26.50
CA ASN A 466 -6.04 19.26 -26.26
C ASN A 466 -6.76 18.88 -24.97
N ALA A 467 -7.42 17.72 -24.97
CA ALA A 467 -8.06 17.15 -23.78
C ALA A 467 -7.05 17.01 -22.61
N ASN A 468 -7.53 17.12 -21.38
CA ASN A 468 -6.78 17.18 -20.11
C ASN A 468 -5.92 18.43 -19.88
N LEU A 469 -5.61 19.26 -20.89
CA LEU A 469 -4.79 20.47 -20.66
C LEU A 469 -5.47 21.47 -19.71
N GLY A 470 -6.81 21.52 -19.71
CA GLY A 470 -7.57 22.35 -18.78
C GLY A 470 -7.29 22.05 -17.30
N TRP A 471 -6.89 20.82 -16.96
CA TRP A 471 -6.59 20.44 -15.58
C TRP A 471 -5.40 21.18 -14.98
N LEU A 472 -4.44 21.65 -15.79
CA LEU A 472 -3.33 22.49 -15.32
C LEU A 472 -3.83 23.81 -14.71
N PHE A 473 -5.03 24.23 -15.10
CA PHE A 473 -5.62 25.52 -14.75
C PHE A 473 -6.92 25.38 -13.95
N ASP A 474 -7.20 24.18 -13.41
CA ASP A 474 -8.44 23.84 -12.70
C ASP A 474 -9.73 24.04 -13.52
N LEU A 475 -9.64 23.90 -14.85
CA LEU A 475 -10.80 23.97 -15.75
C LEU A 475 -11.36 22.56 -16.04
N TYR A 476 -12.69 22.43 -15.95
CA TYR A 476 -13.37 21.15 -16.19
C TYR A 476 -13.67 20.93 -17.68
N ASP A 477 -12.97 19.98 -18.29
CA ASP A 477 -13.22 19.53 -19.67
C ASP A 477 -14.19 18.33 -19.67
N ILE A 478 -15.20 18.32 -20.55
CA ILE A 478 -16.02 17.09 -20.75
C ILE A 478 -15.29 16.03 -21.57
N ARG A 479 -14.24 16.42 -22.29
CA ARG A 479 -13.35 15.51 -23.00
C ARG A 479 -12.27 15.03 -22.04
N GLY A 480 -11.59 13.95 -22.41
CA GLY A 480 -10.49 13.43 -21.63
C GLY A 480 -9.60 12.49 -22.43
N TYR A 481 -8.34 12.39 -22.02
CA TYR A 481 -7.39 11.38 -22.49
C TYR A 481 -7.06 10.42 -21.33
N ASP A 482 -7.70 9.24 -21.31
CA ASP A 482 -7.46 8.22 -20.28
C ASP A 482 -7.79 6.82 -20.82
N SER A 483 -7.04 5.80 -20.39
CA SER A 483 -7.32 4.41 -20.72
C SER A 483 -8.50 3.83 -19.93
N ILE A 484 -9.04 4.56 -18.95
CA ILE A 484 -10.06 4.10 -18.00
C ILE A 484 -11.37 4.92 -18.15
N ILE A 485 -11.68 5.37 -19.37
CA ILE A 485 -12.97 6.01 -19.65
C ILE A 485 -14.11 5.00 -19.38
N SER A 486 -15.06 5.36 -18.52
CA SER A 486 -16.19 4.48 -18.24
C SER A 486 -17.06 4.28 -19.48
N LYS A 487 -17.51 3.05 -19.69
CA LYS A 487 -18.39 2.68 -20.81
C LYS A 487 -19.66 3.54 -20.85
N GLN A 488 -20.26 3.80 -19.68
CA GLN A 488 -21.45 4.65 -19.59
C GLN A 488 -21.21 6.08 -20.10
N TYR A 489 -20.03 6.65 -19.84
CA TYR A 489 -19.71 8.01 -20.26
C TYR A 489 -19.44 8.05 -21.76
N ALA A 490 -18.72 7.04 -22.29
CA ALA A 490 -18.51 6.90 -23.73
C ALA A 490 -19.84 6.70 -24.48
N GLU A 491 -20.78 5.91 -23.93
CA GLU A 491 -22.13 5.74 -24.48
C GLU A 491 -22.93 7.04 -24.43
N TYR A 492 -22.86 7.80 -23.34
CA TYR A 492 -23.50 9.12 -23.24
C TYR A 492 -22.95 10.11 -24.29
N MET A 493 -21.62 10.20 -24.41
CA MET A 493 -20.98 11.05 -25.42
C MET A 493 -21.33 10.62 -26.86
N ASN A 494 -21.46 9.31 -27.11
CA ASN A 494 -21.93 8.77 -28.40
C ASN A 494 -23.36 9.20 -28.77
N LEU A 495 -24.20 9.57 -27.80
CA LEU A 495 -25.54 10.12 -28.08
C LEU A 495 -25.49 11.57 -28.58
N ILE A 496 -24.43 12.32 -28.24
CA ILE A 496 -24.19 13.68 -28.73
C ILE A 496 -23.54 13.64 -30.11
N GLU A 497 -22.46 12.88 -30.24
CA GLU A 497 -21.71 12.71 -31.47
C GLU A 497 -20.92 11.40 -31.45
N PRO A 498 -20.83 10.64 -32.56
CA PRO A 498 -20.01 9.42 -32.62
C PRO A 498 -18.56 9.66 -32.20
N GLN A 499 -18.08 8.88 -31.24
CA GLN A 499 -16.76 9.07 -30.62
C GLN A 499 -15.64 8.36 -31.42
N GLY A 500 -15.19 9.01 -32.50
CA GLY A 500 -14.17 8.47 -33.41
C GLY A 500 -12.75 8.33 -32.83
N GLU A 501 -12.44 8.99 -31.71
CA GLU A 501 -11.12 8.96 -31.09
C GLU A 501 -10.99 7.97 -29.90
N LEU A 502 -12.02 7.15 -29.60
CA LEU A 502 -11.97 6.20 -28.48
C LEU A 502 -10.81 5.19 -28.60
N GLN A 503 -10.47 4.77 -29.81
CA GLN A 503 -9.32 3.90 -30.08
C GLN A 503 -7.99 4.51 -29.61
N TYR A 504 -7.93 5.83 -29.49
CA TYR A 504 -6.78 6.58 -28.97
C TYR A 504 -6.95 7.00 -27.51
N ASN A 505 -7.87 6.38 -26.75
CA ASN A 505 -8.18 6.73 -25.36
C ASN A 505 -8.73 8.15 -25.17
N ARG A 506 -9.47 8.67 -26.15
CA ARG A 506 -9.99 10.03 -26.11
C ARG A 506 -11.49 10.07 -26.28
N ILE A 507 -12.12 10.95 -25.50
CA ILE A 507 -13.41 11.52 -25.88
C ILE A 507 -13.12 12.59 -26.93
N ALA A 508 -13.75 12.47 -28.09
CA ALA A 508 -13.50 13.31 -29.25
C ALA A 508 -14.02 14.75 -29.03
N PRO A 509 -13.41 15.76 -29.66
CA PRO A 509 -14.02 17.08 -29.78
C PRO A 509 -15.33 17.00 -30.58
N LEU A 510 -16.17 18.03 -30.45
CA LEU A 510 -17.35 18.15 -31.30
C LEU A 510 -16.93 18.62 -32.69
N SER A 511 -17.45 18.02 -33.75
CA SER A 511 -17.13 18.41 -35.13
C SER A 511 -18.39 18.70 -35.94
N ASN A 512 -19.53 18.12 -35.56
CA ASN A 512 -20.81 18.35 -36.21
C ASN A 512 -21.54 19.57 -35.62
N PRO A 513 -21.94 20.56 -36.44
CA PRO A 513 -22.76 21.68 -35.96
C PRO A 513 -24.03 21.25 -35.21
N ALA A 514 -24.70 20.17 -35.64
CA ALA A 514 -25.93 19.70 -34.99
C ALA A 514 -25.70 19.21 -33.54
N SER A 515 -24.48 18.78 -33.22
CA SER A 515 -24.13 18.33 -31.87
C SER A 515 -24.07 19.48 -30.86
N LEU A 516 -23.86 20.73 -31.31
CA LEU A 516 -23.91 21.94 -30.48
C LEU A 516 -25.33 22.23 -29.97
N ASP A 517 -26.35 21.89 -30.76
CA ASP A 517 -27.75 22.11 -30.37
C ASP A 517 -28.32 21.00 -29.47
N SER A 518 -27.52 19.96 -29.15
CA SER A 518 -27.94 18.83 -28.31
C SER A 518 -28.26 19.26 -26.86
N PRO A 519 -29.46 18.94 -26.33
CA PRO A 519 -29.78 19.15 -24.91
C PRO A 519 -28.89 18.35 -23.95
N LEU A 520 -28.31 17.25 -24.42
CA LEU A 520 -27.36 16.44 -23.62
C LEU A 520 -26.05 17.21 -23.35
N LEU A 521 -25.64 18.07 -24.28
CA LEU A 521 -24.49 18.95 -24.06
C LEU A 521 -24.78 20.01 -22.99
N ASP A 522 -26.02 20.48 -22.90
CA ASP A 522 -26.45 21.47 -21.92
C ASP A 522 -26.47 20.89 -20.50
N VAL A 523 -26.98 19.67 -20.32
CA VAL A 523 -27.02 18.97 -19.01
C VAL A 523 -25.64 18.53 -18.53
N LEU A 524 -24.66 18.37 -19.43
CA LEU A 524 -23.25 18.23 -19.05
C LEU A 524 -22.67 19.49 -18.39
N ASN A 525 -23.45 20.58 -18.33
CA ASN A 525 -23.06 21.87 -17.79
C ASN A 525 -21.91 22.51 -18.61
N VAL A 526 -21.94 22.31 -19.94
CA VAL A 526 -20.99 22.96 -20.86
C VAL A 526 -21.41 24.40 -21.10
N LYS A 527 -20.75 25.33 -20.41
CA LYS A 527 -20.97 26.78 -20.56
C LYS A 527 -20.14 27.36 -21.69
N TYR A 528 -18.90 26.91 -21.86
CA TYR A 528 -18.00 27.47 -22.87
C TYR A 528 -17.64 26.44 -23.95
N VAL A 529 -17.67 26.87 -25.21
CA VAL A 529 -17.17 26.10 -26.36
C VAL A 529 -16.02 26.87 -26.99
N LEU A 530 -14.85 26.26 -27.00
CA LEU A 530 -13.64 26.84 -27.58
C LEU A 530 -13.50 26.40 -29.04
N SER A 531 -13.25 27.33 -29.95
CA SER A 531 -13.03 27.01 -31.36
C SER A 531 -12.06 27.99 -32.02
N LEU A 532 -11.36 27.54 -33.06
CA LEU A 532 -10.67 28.43 -33.99
C LEU A 532 -11.61 28.89 -35.11
N GLN A 533 -12.64 28.08 -35.38
CA GLN A 533 -13.64 28.30 -36.42
C GLN A 533 -14.84 29.09 -35.87
N LYS A 534 -15.61 29.72 -36.77
CA LYS A 534 -16.83 30.44 -36.38
C LYS A 534 -17.96 29.45 -36.07
N ILE A 535 -18.65 29.64 -34.96
CA ILE A 535 -19.93 28.97 -34.64
C ILE A 535 -21.07 29.91 -35.06
N ASP A 536 -21.95 29.45 -35.95
CA ASP A 536 -23.08 30.22 -36.48
C ASP A 536 -24.40 29.63 -35.94
N SER A 537 -24.70 29.93 -34.67
CA SER A 537 -25.93 29.48 -34.00
C SER A 537 -26.42 30.54 -33.01
N PRO A 538 -27.74 30.84 -32.97
CA PRO A 538 -28.30 31.81 -32.03
C PRO A 538 -28.20 31.36 -30.57
N LYS A 539 -27.94 30.07 -30.31
CA LYS A 539 -27.72 29.50 -28.98
C LYS A 539 -26.37 29.92 -28.37
N TYR A 540 -25.41 30.33 -29.20
CA TYR A 540 -24.02 30.58 -28.79
C TYR A 540 -23.64 32.04 -28.97
N LYS A 541 -23.24 32.68 -27.87
CA LYS A 541 -22.77 34.07 -27.86
C LYS A 541 -21.24 34.11 -27.86
N LEU A 542 -20.63 34.78 -28.83
CA LEU A 542 -19.19 35.03 -28.81
C LEU A 542 -18.85 35.99 -27.64
N VAL A 543 -18.01 35.54 -26.72
CA VAL A 543 -17.64 36.30 -25.51
C VAL A 543 -16.15 36.63 -25.42
N TYR A 544 -15.30 36.00 -26.23
CA TYR A 544 -13.88 36.29 -26.35
C TYR A 544 -13.38 35.94 -27.75
N ASP A 545 -12.51 36.77 -28.33
CA ASP A 545 -11.84 36.52 -29.62
C ASP A 545 -10.45 37.19 -29.63
N ASP A 546 -9.40 36.36 -29.60
CA ASP A 546 -8.00 36.77 -29.79
C ASP A 546 -7.24 35.61 -30.46
N GLY A 547 -7.66 35.28 -31.69
CA GLY A 547 -7.24 34.08 -32.40
C GLY A 547 -8.06 32.84 -32.00
N MET A 548 -8.09 32.52 -30.70
CA MET A 548 -9.02 31.53 -30.14
C MET A 548 -10.35 32.19 -29.77
N LYS A 549 -11.45 31.61 -30.24
CA LYS A 549 -12.81 32.09 -29.95
C LYS A 549 -13.42 31.29 -28.81
N VAL A 550 -14.07 31.99 -27.88
CA VAL A 550 -14.86 31.37 -26.81
C VAL A 550 -16.32 31.76 -26.98
N TYR A 551 -17.17 30.75 -27.09
CA TYR A 551 -18.61 30.91 -27.19
C TYR A 551 -19.28 30.48 -25.89
N GLU A 552 -20.13 31.35 -25.33
CA GLU A 552 -21.01 31.04 -24.22
C GLU A 552 -22.28 30.36 -24.72
N ASN A 553 -22.57 29.18 -24.18
CA ASN A 553 -23.80 28.42 -24.41
C ASN A 553 -24.94 29.00 -23.58
N LEU A 554 -25.91 29.64 -24.25
CA LEU A 554 -27.06 30.25 -23.58
C LEU A 554 -28.10 29.24 -23.08
N GLY A 555 -28.02 27.98 -23.52
CA GLY A 555 -28.89 26.88 -23.10
C GLY A 555 -28.35 26.01 -21.96
N VAL A 556 -27.19 26.36 -21.40
CA VAL A 556 -26.47 25.55 -20.40
C VAL A 556 -27.34 25.28 -19.16
N ALA A 557 -27.37 24.01 -18.70
CA ALA A 557 -28.02 23.66 -17.45
C ALA A 557 -27.07 23.94 -16.26
N PRO A 558 -27.61 24.24 -15.05
CA PRO A 558 -26.79 24.38 -13.86
C PRO A 558 -26.00 23.09 -13.54
N ARG A 559 -24.88 23.23 -12.84
CA ARG A 559 -24.03 22.10 -12.42
C ARG A 559 -24.78 21.08 -11.55
N ALA A 560 -25.62 21.61 -10.67
CA ALA A 560 -26.53 20.86 -9.82
C ALA A 560 -27.87 21.59 -9.81
N PHE A 561 -28.97 20.85 -9.94
CA PHE A 561 -30.32 21.41 -9.99
C PHE A 561 -31.35 20.39 -9.54
N THR A 562 -32.53 20.87 -9.13
CA THR A 562 -33.66 20.02 -8.80
C THR A 562 -34.74 20.07 -9.88
N LEU A 563 -35.43 18.95 -10.04
CA LEU A 563 -36.64 18.84 -10.86
C LEU A 563 -37.78 18.28 -10.00
N PRO A 564 -39.03 18.76 -10.15
CA PRO A 564 -40.17 18.20 -9.44
C PRO A 564 -40.29 16.69 -9.64
N ALA A 565 -40.74 15.95 -8.61
CA ALA A 565 -40.83 14.48 -8.68
C ALA A 565 -41.70 13.97 -9.84
N GLY A 566 -42.70 14.76 -10.27
CA GLY A 566 -43.55 14.44 -11.43
C GLY A 566 -42.87 14.58 -12.79
N CYS A 567 -41.67 15.15 -12.84
CA CYS A 567 -40.82 15.27 -14.04
C CYS A 567 -39.84 14.08 -14.18
N ALA A 568 -39.97 13.05 -13.35
CA ALA A 568 -39.19 11.83 -13.46
C ALA A 568 -39.91 10.77 -14.30
N LEU A 569 -39.16 9.97 -15.05
CA LEU A 569 -39.67 8.77 -15.72
C LEU A 569 -38.67 7.61 -15.71
N ALA A 570 -39.17 6.39 -15.84
CA ALA A 570 -38.38 5.17 -16.03
C ALA A 570 -38.51 4.66 -17.47
N ALA A 571 -37.39 4.51 -18.16
CA ALA A 571 -37.34 4.04 -19.55
C ALA A 571 -36.64 2.67 -19.65
N SER A 572 -37.23 1.76 -20.43
CA SER A 572 -36.60 0.48 -20.81
C SER A 572 -35.49 0.66 -21.85
N ASP A 573 -35.66 1.61 -22.78
CA ASP A 573 -34.66 2.02 -23.77
C ASP A 573 -34.21 3.46 -23.52
N LEU A 574 -33.11 3.59 -22.77
CA LEU A 574 -32.61 4.87 -22.29
C LEU A 574 -32.10 5.79 -23.43
N PRO A 575 -31.31 5.32 -24.43
CA PRO A 575 -30.98 6.10 -25.62
C PRO A 575 -32.18 6.74 -26.34
N THR A 576 -33.26 5.96 -26.54
CA THR A 576 -34.45 6.47 -27.22
C THR A 576 -35.20 7.49 -26.35
N ALA A 577 -35.28 7.27 -25.04
CA ALA A 577 -35.88 8.22 -24.11
C ALA A 577 -35.12 9.55 -24.06
N LEU A 578 -33.78 9.53 -24.04
CA LEU A 578 -32.92 10.73 -24.05
C LEU A 578 -33.02 11.54 -25.34
N ARG A 579 -33.51 10.95 -26.44
CA ARG A 579 -33.81 11.66 -27.69
C ARG A 579 -35.24 12.21 -27.73
N THR A 580 -36.14 11.62 -26.96
CA THR A 580 -37.58 11.96 -26.94
C THR A 580 -37.89 13.03 -25.90
N TYR A 581 -37.31 12.92 -24.71
CA TYR A 581 -37.54 13.82 -23.59
C TYR A 581 -36.31 14.72 -23.37
N ASP A 582 -36.54 16.01 -23.15
CA ASP A 582 -35.47 16.96 -22.85
C ASP A 582 -34.89 16.69 -21.43
N PRO A 583 -33.63 16.24 -21.31
CA PRO A 583 -33.01 15.92 -20.02
C PRO A 583 -32.77 17.15 -19.13
N ARG A 584 -32.90 18.37 -19.67
CA ARG A 584 -32.90 19.60 -18.86
C ARG A 584 -34.17 19.74 -18.02
N ARG A 585 -35.24 19.04 -18.43
CA ARG A 585 -36.59 19.14 -17.86
C ARG A 585 -37.06 17.83 -17.26
N PHE A 586 -36.59 16.69 -17.75
CA PHE A 586 -37.01 15.38 -17.26
C PHE A 586 -35.84 14.59 -16.68
N ALA A 587 -36.06 13.97 -15.51
CA ALA A 587 -35.12 13.04 -14.90
C ALA A 587 -35.38 11.62 -15.43
N ILE A 588 -34.52 11.12 -16.32
CA ILE A 588 -34.75 9.85 -17.02
C ILE A 588 -33.97 8.72 -16.37
N PHE A 589 -34.66 7.78 -15.74
CA PHE A 589 -34.08 6.63 -15.06
C PHE A 589 -34.14 5.37 -15.94
N GLY A 590 -33.22 4.43 -15.73
CA GLY A 590 -33.29 3.11 -16.37
C GLY A 590 -34.39 2.23 -15.76
N ALA A 591 -34.91 1.28 -16.55
CA ALA A 591 -35.92 0.32 -16.10
C ALA A 591 -35.49 -0.42 -14.83
N GLY A 592 -36.44 -0.58 -13.89
CA GLY A 592 -36.22 -1.22 -12.59
C GLY A 592 -35.71 -0.30 -11.47
N THR A 593 -35.50 0.99 -11.74
CA THR A 593 -35.22 1.99 -10.70
C THR A 593 -36.47 2.19 -9.83
N GLN A 594 -36.41 1.82 -8.54
CA GLN A 594 -37.59 1.85 -7.66
C GLN A 594 -38.20 3.26 -7.57
N GLY A 595 -39.52 3.35 -7.73
CA GLY A 595 -40.32 4.56 -7.53
C GLY A 595 -40.28 5.63 -8.64
N ALA A 596 -39.70 5.34 -9.82
CA ALA A 596 -39.87 6.20 -10.99
C ALA A 596 -41.08 5.70 -11.83
N PRO A 597 -42.05 6.56 -12.19
CA PRO A 597 -43.20 6.16 -12.99
C PRO A 597 -42.80 5.83 -14.45
N PRO A 598 -43.55 5.00 -15.18
CA PRO A 598 -43.22 4.65 -16.58
C PRO A 598 -43.34 5.84 -17.55
N ALA A 599 -44.00 6.92 -17.15
CA ALA A 599 -44.11 8.18 -17.88
C ALA A 599 -44.16 9.35 -16.88
N PRO A 600 -43.74 10.57 -17.29
CA PRO A 600 -43.83 11.74 -16.44
C PRO A 600 -45.29 12.08 -16.12
N THR A 601 -45.56 12.57 -14.92
CA THR A 601 -46.91 12.99 -14.48
C THR A 601 -47.14 14.49 -14.64
N LEU A 602 -46.07 15.26 -14.88
CA LEU A 602 -46.13 16.69 -15.18
C LEU A 602 -45.74 16.95 -16.64
N ALA A 603 -46.28 18.03 -17.20
CA ALA A 603 -45.93 18.49 -18.54
C ALA A 603 -44.56 19.17 -18.55
N SER A 604 -43.89 19.17 -19.71
CA SER A 604 -42.56 19.78 -19.89
C SER A 604 -42.49 21.26 -19.48
N ALA A 605 -43.59 22.01 -19.61
CA ALA A 605 -43.65 23.42 -19.23
C ALA A 605 -43.51 23.64 -17.71
N ASP A 606 -43.97 22.67 -16.91
CA ASP A 606 -43.96 22.72 -15.44
C ASP A 606 -42.65 22.14 -14.85
N CYS A 607 -41.76 21.67 -15.72
CA CYS A 607 -40.53 20.98 -15.37
C CYS A 607 -39.30 21.87 -15.60
N SER A 608 -39.24 23.00 -14.91
CA SER A 608 -38.09 23.91 -14.97
C SER A 608 -37.01 23.49 -13.96
N PRO A 609 -35.71 23.47 -14.34
CA PRO A 609 -34.63 23.19 -13.40
C PRO A 609 -34.46 24.34 -12.40
N ASP A 610 -34.41 24.01 -11.11
CA ASP A 610 -34.10 24.97 -10.03
C ASP A 610 -32.65 24.74 -9.53
N PRO A 611 -31.71 25.68 -9.72
CA PRO A 611 -30.30 25.50 -9.36
C PRO A 611 -30.09 25.22 -7.87
N ALA A 612 -29.23 24.24 -7.56
CA ALA A 612 -28.77 23.99 -6.19
C ALA A 612 -27.51 24.81 -5.88
N ASP A 613 -27.39 25.30 -4.65
CA ASP A 613 -26.23 26.08 -4.20
C ASP A 613 -25.07 25.15 -3.81
N ILE A 614 -23.93 25.27 -4.49
CA ILE A 614 -22.77 24.41 -4.26
C ILE A 614 -21.89 25.05 -3.19
N VAL A 615 -22.01 24.54 -1.96
CA VAL A 615 -21.24 25.02 -0.79
C VAL A 615 -19.76 24.66 -0.93
N ALA A 616 -19.47 23.43 -1.36
CA ALA A 616 -18.12 22.94 -1.53
C ALA A 616 -18.06 21.89 -2.65
N TYR A 617 -17.05 22.00 -3.51
CA TYR A 617 -16.88 21.09 -4.64
C TYR A 617 -15.46 20.54 -4.67
N GLY A 618 -15.31 19.23 -4.46
CA GLY A 618 -14.03 18.54 -4.47
C GLY A 618 -14.11 17.23 -5.24
N ILE A 619 -12.93 16.64 -5.51
CA ILE A 619 -12.80 15.42 -6.32
C ILE A 619 -13.53 14.22 -5.69
N ASN A 620 -13.52 14.11 -4.35
CA ASN A 620 -14.10 12.98 -3.61
C ASN A 620 -15.33 13.37 -2.79
N GLU A 621 -15.71 14.64 -2.75
CA GLU A 621 -16.81 15.11 -1.91
C GLU A 621 -17.41 16.40 -2.48
N VAL A 622 -18.73 16.44 -2.59
CA VAL A 622 -19.48 17.62 -3.02
C VAL A 622 -20.57 17.87 -1.98
N THR A 623 -20.67 19.12 -1.49
CA THR A 623 -21.71 19.56 -0.56
C THR A 623 -22.56 20.63 -1.21
N LEU A 624 -23.88 20.44 -1.13
CA LEU A 624 -24.89 21.22 -1.82
C LEU A 624 -25.94 21.66 -0.80
N ASN A 625 -26.46 22.88 -0.93
CA ASN A 625 -27.69 23.30 -0.27
C ASN A 625 -28.80 23.38 -1.31
N VAL A 626 -29.95 22.82 -0.95
CA VAL A 626 -31.18 22.90 -1.72
C VAL A 626 -32.18 23.66 -0.87
N GLY A 627 -32.85 24.65 -1.47
CA GLY A 627 -33.83 25.49 -0.78
C GLY A 627 -35.07 24.73 -0.31
N PRO A 628 -36.08 25.43 0.24
CA PRO A 628 -37.39 24.85 0.49
C PRO A 628 -37.95 24.29 -0.81
N ILE A 629 -38.34 23.01 -0.80
CA ILE A 629 -38.73 22.29 -2.01
C ILE A 629 -39.97 21.43 -1.77
N ALA A 630 -40.76 21.26 -2.83
CA ALA A 630 -41.69 20.14 -2.97
C ALA A 630 -40.89 18.84 -3.21
N PRO A 631 -41.52 17.64 -3.17
CA PRO A 631 -40.82 16.41 -3.49
C PRO A 631 -40.16 16.51 -4.86
N SER A 632 -38.83 16.32 -4.91
CA SER A 632 -38.03 16.62 -6.09
C SER A 632 -36.87 15.63 -6.24
N THR A 633 -36.29 15.61 -7.44
CA THR A 633 -35.06 14.90 -7.76
C THR A 633 -33.95 15.92 -7.91
N LEU A 634 -32.94 15.85 -7.03
CA LEU A 634 -31.70 16.60 -7.19
C LEU A 634 -30.79 15.83 -8.14
N ILE A 635 -30.33 16.51 -9.20
CA ILE A 635 -29.39 16.02 -10.19
C ILE A 635 -28.08 16.78 -10.03
N LEU A 636 -26.98 16.04 -9.93
CA LEU A 636 -25.62 16.56 -10.01
C LEU A 636 -25.00 16.04 -11.31
N ALA A 637 -24.58 16.93 -12.20
CA ALA A 637 -24.05 16.63 -13.54
C ALA A 637 -22.65 15.95 -13.53
N ASP A 638 -22.35 15.15 -12.51
CA ASP A 638 -21.15 14.33 -12.37
C ASP A 638 -21.45 12.86 -12.64
N SER A 639 -20.49 12.16 -13.23
CA SER A 639 -20.66 10.75 -13.58
C SER A 639 -20.91 9.88 -12.34
N TYR A 640 -21.95 9.06 -12.40
CA TYR A 640 -22.39 8.12 -11.39
C TYR A 640 -21.45 6.92 -11.31
N THR A 641 -21.17 6.47 -10.08
CA THR A 641 -20.66 5.12 -9.81
C THR A 641 -21.27 4.61 -8.50
N LYS A 642 -21.33 3.29 -8.32
CA LYS A 642 -21.90 2.62 -7.12
C LYS A 642 -21.19 2.97 -5.79
N ASP A 643 -20.01 3.57 -5.88
CA ASP A 643 -19.10 3.82 -4.74
C ASP A 643 -19.23 5.22 -4.16
N TRP A 644 -20.08 6.06 -4.78
CA TRP A 644 -20.55 7.30 -4.17
C TRP A 644 -21.65 7.02 -3.14
N ARG A 645 -21.72 7.86 -2.11
CA ARG A 645 -22.69 7.82 -1.02
C ARG A 645 -23.27 9.20 -0.85
N ALA A 646 -24.58 9.32 -0.67
CA ALA A 646 -25.23 10.60 -0.41
C ALA A 646 -25.75 10.64 1.02
N PHE A 647 -25.62 11.80 1.64
CA PHE A 647 -26.12 12.07 2.99
C PHE A 647 -26.94 13.35 2.97
N VAL A 648 -28.01 13.38 3.77
CA VAL A 648 -28.91 14.51 3.89
C VAL A 648 -29.01 14.96 5.35
N ARG A 649 -29.08 16.27 5.56
CA ARG A 649 -29.42 16.89 6.85
C ARG A 649 -30.14 18.21 6.61
N PRO A 650 -31.01 18.68 7.53
CA PRO A 650 -31.60 20.01 7.42
C PRO A 650 -30.50 21.08 7.34
N VAL A 651 -30.76 22.16 6.60
CA VAL A 651 -29.77 23.26 6.47
C VAL A 651 -29.44 23.82 7.86
N GLY A 652 -28.15 23.97 8.16
CA GLY A 652 -27.66 24.46 9.45
C GLY A 652 -27.63 23.42 10.58
N ALA A 653 -28.13 22.19 10.37
CA ALA A 653 -28.03 21.12 11.36
C ALA A 653 -26.60 20.57 11.52
N ASP A 654 -26.30 20.04 12.70
CA ASP A 654 -25.02 19.36 13.00
C ASP A 654 -24.85 18.15 12.06
N ALA A 655 -23.61 17.91 11.61
CA ALA A 655 -23.22 16.77 10.78
C ALA A 655 -23.60 15.41 11.41
N LYS A 656 -23.78 15.36 12.72
CA LYS A 656 -24.26 14.15 13.43
C LYS A 656 -25.70 13.75 13.07
N MET A 657 -26.50 14.65 12.50
CA MET A 657 -27.89 14.37 12.09
C MET A 657 -28.00 13.88 10.64
N GLU A 658 -26.86 13.59 9.99
CA GLU A 658 -26.87 13.09 8.62
C GLU A 658 -27.52 11.71 8.50
N GLN A 659 -28.41 11.57 7.53
CA GLN A 659 -29.03 10.31 7.12
C GLN A 659 -28.55 9.93 5.72
N GLU A 660 -28.26 8.66 5.48
CA GLU A 660 -27.84 8.19 4.17
C GLU A 660 -29.03 8.10 3.20
N LEU A 661 -28.87 8.66 2.00
CA LEU A 661 -29.82 8.56 0.90
C LEU A 661 -29.32 7.60 -0.19
N PRO A 662 -30.21 6.81 -0.81
CA PRO A 662 -29.86 6.05 -2.00
C PRO A 662 -29.43 6.97 -3.14
N LEU A 663 -28.22 6.74 -3.66
CA LEU A 663 -27.73 7.43 -4.85
C LEU A 663 -28.21 6.70 -6.10
N LEU A 664 -28.80 7.44 -7.03
CA LEU A 664 -29.38 6.91 -8.27
C LEU A 664 -28.58 7.36 -9.49
N ARG A 665 -28.63 6.55 -10.57
CA ARG A 665 -28.11 6.93 -11.89
C ARG A 665 -29.25 7.51 -12.72
N VAL A 666 -29.10 8.76 -13.16
CA VAL A 666 -30.06 9.48 -14.01
C VAL A 666 -29.42 9.84 -15.35
N ASP A 667 -30.24 9.92 -16.41
CA ASP A 667 -29.86 10.28 -17.77
C ASP A 667 -28.69 9.45 -18.32
N GLY A 668 -28.57 8.21 -17.85
CA GLY A 668 -27.52 7.26 -18.26
C GLY A 668 -26.14 7.51 -17.67
N ASN A 669 -25.86 8.70 -17.14
CA ASN A 669 -24.53 9.04 -16.64
C ASN A 669 -24.51 9.75 -15.28
N PHE A 670 -25.49 10.57 -14.92
CA PHE A 670 -25.37 11.50 -13.79
C PHE A 670 -25.81 10.93 -12.44
N ARG A 671 -25.41 11.61 -11.36
CA ARG A 671 -25.79 11.29 -9.98
C ARG A 671 -27.09 11.98 -9.63
N ALA A 672 -28.01 11.25 -9.02
CA ALA A 672 -29.25 11.83 -8.51
C ALA A 672 -29.59 11.32 -7.10
N VAL A 673 -30.32 12.14 -6.34
CA VAL A 673 -30.98 11.76 -5.09
C VAL A 673 -32.42 12.26 -5.11
N ARG A 674 -33.31 11.52 -4.47
CA ARG A 674 -34.69 11.98 -4.23
C ARG A 674 -34.76 12.69 -2.91
N LEU A 675 -35.44 13.83 -2.91
CA LEU A 675 -35.60 14.69 -1.75
C LEU A 675 -37.09 14.80 -1.44
N ASP A 676 -37.41 14.59 -0.16
CA ASP A 676 -38.74 14.85 0.37
C ASP A 676 -38.95 16.35 0.57
N ALA A 677 -40.23 16.73 0.63
CA ALA A 677 -40.61 18.11 0.86
C ALA A 677 -40.06 18.64 2.19
N THR A 678 -39.55 19.87 2.18
CA THR A 678 -39.03 20.53 3.39
C THR A 678 -39.20 22.04 3.29
N GLU A 679 -39.55 22.67 4.40
CA GLU A 679 -39.62 24.13 4.51
C GLU A 679 -38.26 24.78 4.84
N GLN A 680 -37.32 24.01 5.41
CA GLN A 680 -36.01 24.51 5.85
C GLN A 680 -34.90 24.28 4.81
N GLY A 681 -35.18 23.52 3.75
CA GLY A 681 -34.19 23.07 2.79
C GLY A 681 -33.33 21.91 3.29
N TRP A 682 -32.51 21.37 2.39
CA TRP A 682 -31.60 20.25 2.66
C TRP A 682 -30.16 20.61 2.36
N THR A 683 -29.24 20.26 3.26
CA THR A 683 -27.83 20.13 2.93
C THR A 683 -27.56 18.69 2.50
N ILE A 684 -27.09 18.50 1.26
CA ILE A 684 -26.75 17.22 0.66
C ILE A 684 -25.24 17.10 0.54
N ARG A 685 -24.68 16.03 1.12
CA ARG A 685 -23.25 15.70 1.04
C ARG A 685 -23.08 14.41 0.26
N ILE A 686 -22.46 14.50 -0.93
CA ILE A 686 -22.18 13.35 -1.80
C ILE A 686 -20.68 13.03 -1.72
N LYS A 687 -20.33 11.87 -1.18
CA LYS A 687 -18.94 11.46 -0.90
C LYS A 687 -18.55 10.18 -1.63
N TYR A 688 -17.38 10.18 -2.25
CA TYR A 688 -16.77 9.01 -2.86
C TYR A 688 -16.06 8.19 -1.80
N SER A 689 -16.50 6.94 -1.61
CA SER A 689 -15.95 6.06 -0.59
C SER A 689 -15.88 4.60 -1.10
N PRO A 690 -15.04 4.31 -2.10
CA PRO A 690 -14.96 3.01 -2.73
C PRO A 690 -14.46 1.91 -1.78
N ASN A 691 -15.21 0.82 -1.71
CA ASN A 691 -14.84 -0.34 -0.90
C ASN A 691 -13.56 -1.02 -1.42
N ALA A 692 -13.31 -0.96 -2.73
CA ALA A 692 -12.11 -1.52 -3.35
C ALA A 692 -10.82 -0.86 -2.83
N VAL A 693 -10.82 0.47 -2.63
CA VAL A 693 -9.66 1.20 -2.06
C VAL A 693 -9.46 0.82 -0.59
N LYS A 694 -10.54 0.75 0.19
CA LYS A 694 -10.48 0.34 1.60
C LYS A 694 -9.92 -1.09 1.74
N PHE A 695 -10.43 -2.03 0.95
CA PHE A 695 -9.97 -3.42 0.92
C PHE A 695 -8.52 -3.54 0.44
N GLY A 696 -8.16 -2.82 -0.62
CA GLY A 696 -6.80 -2.77 -1.15
C GLY A 696 -5.81 -2.24 -0.12
N GLY A 697 -6.10 -1.09 0.49
CA GLY A 697 -5.25 -0.48 1.52
C GLY A 697 -5.08 -1.38 2.74
N PHE A 698 -6.16 -2.04 3.18
CA PHE A 698 -6.11 -3.00 4.28
C PHE A 698 -5.24 -4.23 3.94
N THR A 699 -5.43 -4.80 2.75
CA THR A 699 -4.65 -5.95 2.26
C THR A 699 -3.16 -5.61 2.18
N THR A 700 -2.83 -4.43 1.67
CA THR A 700 -1.45 -3.91 1.64
C THR A 700 -0.86 -3.74 3.03
N ALA A 701 -1.61 -3.20 3.99
CA ALA A 701 -1.16 -3.05 5.37
C ALA A 701 -0.87 -4.40 6.04
N ILE A 702 -1.78 -5.39 5.90
CA ILE A 702 -1.54 -6.75 6.41
C ILE A 702 -0.29 -7.35 5.76
N ALA A 703 -0.16 -7.24 4.43
CA ALA A 703 0.97 -7.82 3.70
C ALA A 703 2.30 -7.23 4.18
N ALA A 704 2.36 -5.91 4.40
CA ALA A 704 3.53 -5.24 4.94
C ALA A 704 3.86 -5.69 6.37
N LEU A 705 2.87 -5.85 7.23
CA LEU A 705 3.04 -6.34 8.61
C LEU A 705 3.50 -7.81 8.64
N ALA A 706 2.88 -8.67 7.83
CA ALA A 706 3.25 -10.07 7.70
C ALA A 706 4.68 -10.22 7.16
N LEU A 707 5.08 -9.36 6.22
CA LEU A 707 6.43 -9.30 5.69
C LEU A 707 7.44 -8.85 6.76
N ALA A 708 7.14 -7.79 7.50
CA ALA A 708 7.99 -7.30 8.58
C ALA A 708 8.19 -8.38 9.65
N LEU A 709 7.11 -9.10 10.02
CA LEU A 709 7.17 -10.24 10.93
C LEU A 709 8.04 -11.37 10.36
N ALA A 710 7.82 -11.75 9.11
CA ALA A 710 8.58 -12.81 8.45
C ALA A 710 10.09 -12.50 8.46
N LEU A 711 10.46 -11.27 8.09
CA LEU A 711 11.83 -10.78 8.11
C LEU A 711 12.39 -10.71 9.54
N GLY A 712 11.62 -10.19 10.50
CA GLY A 712 12.00 -10.13 11.91
C GLY A 712 12.30 -11.51 12.50
N MET A 713 11.43 -12.50 12.24
CA MET A 713 11.66 -13.89 12.65
C MET A 713 12.89 -14.50 11.97
N TRP A 714 13.11 -14.20 10.68
CA TRP A 714 14.30 -14.69 9.98
C TRP A 714 15.58 -14.07 10.52
N LEU A 715 15.60 -12.75 10.77
CA LEU A 715 16.74 -12.05 11.40
C LEU A 715 17.00 -12.61 12.80
N TRP A 716 15.96 -12.82 13.61
CA TRP A 716 16.10 -13.42 14.94
C TRP A 716 16.75 -14.81 14.86
N ARG A 717 16.24 -15.70 14.00
CA ARG A 717 16.83 -17.03 13.78
C ARG A 717 18.24 -16.99 13.19
N TYR A 718 18.57 -15.92 12.49
CA TYR A 718 19.90 -15.72 11.92
C TYR A 718 20.91 -15.37 13.00
N PHE A 719 20.60 -14.39 13.86
CA PHE A 719 21.49 -13.92 14.93
C PHE A 719 21.50 -14.81 16.17
N TYR A 720 20.42 -15.54 16.45
CA TYR A 720 20.27 -16.37 17.65
C TYR A 720 20.17 -17.85 17.31
N ARG A 721 20.99 -18.69 17.95
CA ARG A 721 20.94 -20.15 17.83
C ARG A 721 21.14 -20.80 19.20
N GLU A 722 20.32 -21.80 19.47
CA GLU A 722 20.37 -22.63 20.68
C GLU A 722 21.67 -23.44 20.68
N SER A 723 22.53 -23.20 21.67
CA SER A 723 23.70 -24.05 21.92
C SER A 723 23.43 -24.87 23.19
N ALA A 724 23.89 -26.13 23.21
CA ALA A 724 23.71 -27.02 24.35
C ALA A 724 24.42 -26.49 25.63
N GLU A 725 25.33 -25.52 25.47
CA GLU A 725 26.12 -24.88 26.53
C GLU A 725 25.70 -23.42 26.80
N ASP A 726 24.46 -23.03 26.50
CA ASP A 726 24.02 -21.66 26.77
C ASP A 726 23.87 -21.39 28.28
N SER A 727 24.54 -20.33 28.77
CA SER A 727 24.47 -19.83 30.14
C SER A 727 23.03 -19.47 30.54
N THR A 728 22.70 -19.60 31.83
CA THR A 728 21.39 -19.25 32.41
C THR A 728 20.92 -17.85 31.98
N ALA A 729 21.85 -16.89 31.91
CA ALA A 729 21.58 -15.52 31.46
C ALA A 729 21.09 -15.44 30.01
N ARG A 730 21.62 -16.27 29.10
CA ARG A 730 21.24 -16.27 27.68
C ARG A 730 19.86 -16.91 27.46
N ARG A 731 19.51 -17.95 28.23
CA ARG A 731 18.16 -18.54 28.23
C ARG A 731 17.11 -17.58 28.78
N VAL A 732 17.43 -16.87 29.86
CA VAL A 732 16.56 -15.81 30.41
C VAL A 732 16.37 -14.69 29.40
N ALA A 733 17.43 -14.25 28.71
CA ALA A 733 17.32 -13.24 27.65
C ALA A 733 16.45 -13.71 26.47
N LYS A 734 16.53 -14.97 26.01
CA LYS A 734 15.66 -15.53 24.97
C LYS A 734 14.19 -15.54 25.40
N ASN A 735 13.92 -16.03 26.60
CA ASN A 735 12.56 -16.14 27.15
C ASN A 735 11.93 -14.80 27.52
N SER A 736 12.72 -13.73 27.42
CA SER A 736 12.30 -12.36 27.67
C SER A 736 12.21 -11.57 26.37
N VAL A 737 13.30 -11.43 25.63
CA VAL A 737 13.44 -10.52 24.48
C VAL A 737 12.57 -10.92 23.29
N ALA A 738 12.49 -12.22 22.98
CA ALA A 738 11.67 -12.66 21.84
C ALA A 738 10.17 -12.45 22.07
N PRO A 739 9.57 -12.84 23.21
CA PRO A 739 8.19 -12.48 23.52
C PRO A 739 7.94 -10.97 23.58
N MET A 740 8.90 -10.18 24.11
CA MET A 740 8.79 -8.72 24.15
C MET A 740 8.77 -8.08 22.75
N ALA A 741 9.63 -8.54 21.83
CA ALA A 741 9.62 -8.04 20.46
C ALA A 741 8.33 -8.41 19.72
N LEU A 742 7.85 -9.63 19.90
CA LEU A 742 6.59 -10.10 19.31
C LEU A 742 5.38 -9.36 19.90
N SER A 743 5.36 -9.09 21.21
CA SER A 743 4.26 -8.35 21.84
C SER A 743 4.22 -6.89 21.39
N LEU A 744 5.38 -6.23 21.26
CA LEU A 744 5.45 -4.88 20.70
C LEU A 744 4.90 -4.83 19.27
N MET A 745 5.27 -5.82 18.45
CA MET A 745 4.76 -5.91 17.09
C MET A 745 3.25 -6.21 17.04
N ASN A 746 2.75 -7.09 17.91
CA ASN A 746 1.31 -7.33 18.03
C ASN A 746 0.55 -6.07 18.41
N ARG A 747 1.13 -5.23 19.28
CA ARG A 747 0.56 -3.93 19.64
C ARG A 747 0.47 -2.99 18.45
N VAL A 748 1.49 -2.96 17.58
CA VAL A 748 1.46 -2.20 16.32
C VAL A 748 0.37 -2.73 15.39
N ILE A 749 0.25 -4.06 15.24
CA ILE A 749 -0.80 -4.68 14.41
C ILE A 749 -2.20 -4.32 14.98
N ASP A 750 -2.40 -4.44 16.29
CA ASP A 750 -3.66 -4.07 16.96
C ASP A 750 -3.96 -2.57 16.83
N LEU A 751 -2.94 -1.69 16.83
CA LEU A 751 -3.12 -0.25 16.62
C LEU A 751 -3.54 0.05 15.18
N VAL A 752 -2.92 -0.59 14.18
CA VAL A 752 -3.30 -0.45 12.76
C VAL A 752 -4.73 -0.96 12.55
N PHE A 753 -5.07 -2.11 13.11
CA PHE A 753 -6.43 -2.64 13.04
C PHE A 753 -7.42 -1.75 13.79
N ALA A 754 -7.07 -1.23 14.95
CA ALA A 754 -7.88 -0.24 15.66
C ALA A 754 -8.13 0.98 14.78
N ALA A 755 -7.12 1.44 14.04
CA ALA A 755 -7.23 2.60 13.18
C ALA A 755 -8.24 2.39 12.03
N PHE A 756 -8.29 1.17 11.50
CA PHE A 756 -9.27 0.74 10.52
C PHE A 756 -10.66 0.58 11.15
N MET A 757 -10.75 -0.20 12.23
CA MET A 757 -11.98 -0.50 12.95
C MET A 757 -12.71 0.77 13.41
N LEU A 758 -11.98 1.73 14.01
CA LEU A 758 -12.56 2.97 14.54
C LEU A 758 -13.15 3.85 13.44
N ARG A 759 -12.52 3.89 12.26
CA ARG A 759 -12.99 4.66 11.10
C ARG A 759 -14.23 4.04 10.44
N LEU A 760 -14.34 2.72 10.47
CA LEU A 760 -15.51 2.03 9.91
C LEU A 760 -16.71 2.09 10.87
N LEU A 761 -16.49 1.92 12.17
CA LEU A 761 -17.57 1.90 13.16
C LEU A 761 -18.03 3.31 13.59
N GLY A 762 -17.14 4.29 13.58
CA GLY A 762 -17.40 5.59 14.23
C GLY A 762 -17.50 5.47 15.76
N PRO A 763 -17.63 6.61 16.49
CA PRO A 763 -17.49 6.63 17.94
C PRO A 763 -18.61 5.89 18.68
N GLY A 764 -19.85 5.85 18.14
CA GLY A 764 -20.98 5.18 18.78
C GLY A 764 -20.82 3.65 18.83
N ASP A 765 -20.65 3.01 17.68
CA ASP A 765 -20.50 1.55 17.61
C ASP A 765 -19.16 1.06 18.17
N ALA A 766 -18.11 1.88 18.07
CA ALA A 766 -16.86 1.61 18.78
C ALA A 766 -17.05 1.65 20.31
N GLY A 767 -17.85 2.60 20.81
CA GLY A 767 -18.21 2.71 22.22
C GLY A 767 -18.89 1.44 22.75
N LYS A 768 -19.95 0.99 22.05
CA LYS A 768 -20.65 -0.28 22.36
C LYS A 768 -19.70 -1.48 22.41
N TYR A 769 -18.79 -1.58 21.44
CA TYR A 769 -17.80 -2.65 21.40
C TYR A 769 -16.81 -2.60 22.58
N TYR A 770 -16.32 -1.40 22.93
CA TYR A 770 -15.43 -1.25 24.08
C TYR A 770 -16.14 -1.55 25.40
N PHE A 771 -17.38 -1.08 25.56
CA PHE A 771 -18.20 -1.38 26.72
C PHE A 771 -18.39 -2.90 26.89
N ALA A 772 -18.81 -3.60 25.83
CA ALA A 772 -18.95 -5.06 25.83
C ALA A 772 -17.62 -5.78 26.13
N GLY A 773 -16.51 -5.31 25.55
CA GLY A 773 -15.19 -5.88 25.79
C GLY A 773 -14.70 -5.73 27.23
N VAL A 774 -14.89 -4.56 27.85
CA VAL A 774 -14.51 -4.34 29.26
C VAL A 774 -15.32 -5.21 30.20
N LEU A 775 -16.64 -5.32 29.98
CA LEU A 775 -17.49 -6.18 30.79
C LEU A 775 -17.01 -7.63 30.74
N ILE A 776 -16.74 -8.15 29.54
CA ILE A 776 -16.27 -9.53 29.35
C ILE A 776 -14.86 -9.74 29.94
N ALA A 777 -13.98 -8.74 29.88
CA ALA A 777 -12.65 -8.84 30.49
C ALA A 777 -12.70 -9.08 32.00
N TRP A 778 -13.69 -8.52 32.71
CA TRP A 778 -13.89 -8.79 34.14
C TRP A 778 -14.28 -10.24 34.41
N PHE A 779 -15.18 -10.79 33.58
CA PHE A 779 -15.56 -12.19 33.65
C PHE A 779 -14.40 -13.12 33.30
N GLU A 780 -13.53 -12.75 32.35
CA GLU A 780 -12.33 -13.53 32.02
C GLU A 780 -11.34 -13.64 33.19
N ILE A 781 -11.23 -12.60 34.02
CA ILE A 781 -10.40 -12.66 35.24
C ILE A 781 -10.99 -13.65 36.24
N TRP A 782 -12.32 -13.63 36.38
CA TRP A 782 -13.02 -14.57 37.24
C TRP A 782 -12.87 -16.01 36.75
N THR A 783 -13.02 -16.28 35.46
CA THR A 783 -12.87 -17.64 34.91
C THR A 783 -11.44 -18.14 35.01
N ASN A 784 -10.43 -17.28 34.85
CA ASN A 784 -9.03 -17.66 34.96
C ASN A 784 -8.55 -17.81 36.42
N PHE A 785 -9.17 -17.13 37.38
CA PHE A 785 -9.01 -17.28 38.83
C PHE A 785 -7.55 -17.38 39.35
N GLY A 786 -6.59 -16.73 38.70
CA GLY A 786 -5.16 -16.86 39.04
C GLY A 786 -4.54 -18.23 38.76
N LEU A 787 -5.27 -19.16 38.13
CA LEU A 787 -4.86 -20.54 37.86
C LEU A 787 -3.70 -20.63 36.88
N ASN A 788 -3.41 -19.57 36.11
CA ASN A 788 -2.27 -19.51 35.20
C ASN A 788 -0.96 -19.55 35.98
N THR A 789 -0.82 -18.66 36.97
CA THR A 789 0.36 -18.59 37.85
C THR A 789 0.50 -19.86 38.67
N TYR A 790 -0.63 -20.40 39.17
CA TYR A 790 -0.65 -21.67 39.89
C TYR A 790 -0.13 -22.82 39.02
N LEU A 791 -0.70 -22.99 37.82
CA LEU A 791 -0.30 -24.05 36.87
C LEU A 791 1.18 -23.94 36.50
N THR A 792 1.65 -22.73 36.17
CA THR A 792 3.05 -22.53 35.83
C THR A 792 3.96 -22.91 37.00
N ARG A 793 3.65 -22.47 38.22
CA ARG A 793 4.46 -22.76 39.41
C ARG A 793 4.56 -24.26 39.72
N GLU A 794 3.43 -24.95 39.81
CA GLU A 794 3.39 -26.37 40.18
C GLU A 794 4.03 -27.28 39.12
N VAL A 795 3.78 -27.00 37.82
CA VAL A 795 4.38 -27.80 36.74
C VAL A 795 5.88 -27.50 36.56
N SER A 796 6.33 -26.28 36.89
CA SER A 796 7.77 -25.96 36.91
C SER A 796 8.51 -26.76 37.98
N HIS A 797 7.85 -27.01 39.12
CA HIS A 797 8.40 -27.78 40.22
C HIS A 797 8.44 -29.28 39.90
N ASP A 798 7.34 -29.84 39.37
CA ASP A 798 7.28 -31.24 38.94
C ASP A 798 6.53 -31.41 37.61
N ARG A 799 7.32 -31.65 36.55
CA ARG A 799 6.83 -31.81 35.18
C ARG A 799 6.11 -33.15 34.94
N THR A 800 6.25 -34.14 35.83
CA THR A 800 5.62 -35.47 35.65
C THR A 800 4.11 -35.42 35.87
N HIS A 801 3.64 -34.50 36.72
CA HIS A 801 2.23 -34.28 37.03
C HIS A 801 1.58 -33.20 36.14
N ALA A 802 2.20 -32.82 35.02
CA ALA A 802 1.72 -31.75 34.15
C ALA A 802 0.29 -31.98 33.61
N ASN A 803 -0.06 -33.22 33.26
CA ASN A 803 -1.42 -33.56 32.81
C ASN A 803 -2.46 -33.34 33.92
N ARG A 804 -2.16 -33.82 35.13
CA ARG A 804 -3.01 -33.70 36.32
C ARG A 804 -3.37 -32.24 36.62
N TYR A 805 -2.38 -31.35 36.60
CA TYR A 805 -2.60 -29.92 36.83
C TYR A 805 -3.32 -29.23 35.66
N LEU A 806 -2.97 -29.55 34.40
CA LEU A 806 -3.62 -28.97 33.22
C LEU A 806 -5.12 -29.32 33.18
N SER A 807 -5.46 -30.59 33.41
CA SER A 807 -6.85 -31.07 33.36
C SER A 807 -7.69 -30.48 34.49
N ASN A 808 -7.19 -30.48 35.74
CA ASN A 808 -7.92 -29.90 36.87
C ASN A 808 -8.10 -28.38 36.77
N THR A 809 -7.06 -27.64 36.33
CA THR A 809 -7.20 -26.19 36.12
C THR A 809 -8.15 -25.87 34.98
N THR A 810 -8.13 -26.65 33.88
CA THR A 810 -9.06 -26.45 32.76
C THR A 810 -10.51 -26.71 33.17
N LEU A 811 -10.77 -27.80 33.90
CA LEU A 811 -12.10 -28.11 34.40
C LEU A 811 -12.63 -27.04 35.35
N LEU A 812 -11.77 -26.55 36.26
CA LEU A 812 -12.13 -25.50 37.18
C LEU A 812 -12.44 -24.17 36.45
N ARG A 813 -11.67 -23.79 35.41
CA ARG A 813 -11.96 -22.61 34.58
C ARG A 813 -13.33 -22.72 33.90
N LEU A 814 -13.66 -23.89 33.34
CA LEU A 814 -14.94 -24.12 32.68
C LEU A 814 -16.11 -24.11 33.67
N ALA A 815 -15.93 -24.68 34.86
CA ALA A 815 -16.93 -24.64 35.93
C ALA A 815 -17.18 -23.21 36.42
N LEU A 816 -16.12 -22.43 36.66
CA LEU A 816 -16.23 -21.01 37.02
C LEU A 816 -16.91 -20.19 35.91
N GLY A 817 -16.61 -20.47 34.65
CA GLY A 817 -17.31 -19.90 33.50
C GLY A 817 -18.81 -20.24 33.47
N ALA A 818 -19.16 -21.52 33.67
CA ALA A 818 -20.55 -21.98 33.74
C ALA A 818 -21.35 -21.25 34.83
N VAL A 819 -20.75 -21.06 36.02
CA VAL A 819 -21.34 -20.31 37.14
C VAL A 819 -21.47 -18.81 36.85
N SER A 820 -20.63 -18.27 35.96
CA SER A 820 -20.61 -16.85 35.64
C SER A 820 -21.70 -16.44 34.63
N PHE A 821 -22.14 -17.34 33.75
CA PHE A 821 -23.14 -17.02 32.73
C PHE A 821 -24.49 -16.53 33.29
N PRO A 822 -25.07 -17.14 34.36
CA PRO A 822 -26.28 -16.61 34.98
C PRO A 822 -26.10 -15.20 35.55
N ALA A 823 -24.94 -14.90 36.17
CA ALA A 823 -24.66 -13.57 36.70
C ALA A 823 -24.53 -12.54 35.57
N LEU A 824 -23.86 -12.90 34.46
CA LEU A 824 -23.79 -12.06 33.27
C LEU A 824 -25.17 -11.83 32.65
N ALA A 825 -26.01 -12.87 32.54
CA ALA A 825 -27.36 -12.75 32.03
C ALA A 825 -28.22 -11.81 32.88
N LEU A 826 -28.12 -11.90 34.21
CA LEU A 826 -28.78 -10.98 35.13
C LEU A 826 -28.32 -9.53 34.93
N ILE A 827 -27.02 -9.30 34.75
CA ILE A 827 -26.47 -7.97 34.48
C ILE A 827 -26.99 -7.42 33.14
N ILE A 828 -27.04 -8.23 32.08
CA ILE A 828 -27.59 -7.82 30.78
C ILE A 828 -29.07 -7.40 30.92
N VAL A 829 -29.87 -8.20 31.64
CA VAL A 829 -31.29 -7.87 31.88
C VAL A 829 -31.43 -6.58 32.69
N ALA A 830 -30.65 -6.42 33.76
CA ALA A 830 -30.66 -5.21 34.57
C ALA A 830 -30.27 -3.97 33.75
N LEU A 831 -29.18 -4.04 32.98
CA LEU A 831 -28.74 -2.95 32.10
C LEU A 831 -29.76 -2.66 30.98
N GLY A 832 -30.45 -3.68 30.46
CA GLY A 832 -31.54 -3.51 29.52
C GLY A 832 -32.70 -2.69 30.09
N GLN A 833 -33.03 -2.88 31.37
CA GLN A 833 -34.10 -2.13 32.05
C GLN A 833 -33.69 -0.71 32.46
N PHE A 834 -32.43 -0.50 32.87
CA PHE A 834 -31.98 0.78 33.42
C PHE A 834 -31.25 1.70 32.41
N SER A 835 -30.69 1.16 31.32
CA SER A 835 -29.77 1.90 30.43
C SER A 835 -30.07 1.78 28.92
N ASN A 836 -31.29 1.34 28.54
CA ASN A 836 -31.72 1.18 27.14
C ASN A 836 -30.66 0.46 26.27
N LEU A 837 -30.13 -0.65 26.78
CA LEU A 837 -29.08 -1.44 26.12
C LEU A 837 -29.61 -1.98 24.78
N GLY A 838 -28.98 -1.58 23.67
CA GLY A 838 -29.37 -2.06 22.34
C GLY A 838 -29.23 -3.59 22.19
N SER A 839 -30.13 -4.21 21.41
CA SER A 839 -30.12 -5.65 21.11
C SER A 839 -28.76 -6.13 20.58
N ASP A 840 -28.12 -5.29 19.78
CA ASP A 840 -26.85 -5.61 19.13
C ASP A 840 -25.69 -5.65 20.14
N THR A 841 -25.71 -4.75 21.13
CA THR A 841 -24.73 -4.74 22.22
C THR A 841 -24.89 -5.97 23.10
N ALA A 842 -26.13 -6.33 23.45
CA ALA A 842 -26.42 -7.55 24.21
C ALA A 842 -25.95 -8.81 23.45
N LEU A 843 -26.23 -8.89 22.15
CA LEU A 843 -25.76 -9.99 21.30
C LEU A 843 -24.23 -10.06 21.25
N ALA A 844 -23.54 -8.93 21.11
CA ALA A 844 -22.08 -8.89 21.15
C ALA A 844 -21.50 -9.38 22.49
N ILE A 845 -22.10 -9.01 23.62
CA ILE A 845 -21.70 -9.50 24.95
C ILE A 845 -21.86 -11.02 25.03
N VAL A 846 -23.00 -11.56 24.58
CA VAL A 846 -23.23 -13.02 24.58
C VAL A 846 -22.22 -13.76 23.70
N LEU A 847 -21.94 -13.26 22.50
CA LEU A 847 -20.95 -13.87 21.59
C LEU A 847 -19.53 -13.84 22.18
N LEU A 848 -19.12 -12.72 22.78
CA LEU A 848 -17.84 -12.60 23.49
C LEU A 848 -17.78 -13.57 24.69
N ALA A 849 -18.89 -13.73 25.43
CA ALA A 849 -18.97 -14.65 26.56
C ALA A 849 -18.83 -16.12 26.13
N ILE A 850 -19.44 -16.52 25.01
CA ILE A 850 -19.23 -17.86 24.42
C ILE A 850 -17.74 -18.04 24.06
N GLY A 851 -17.10 -16.98 23.54
CA GLY A 851 -15.68 -16.95 23.22
C GLY A 851 -14.73 -17.14 24.42
N LEU A 852 -15.21 -16.96 25.66
CA LEU A 852 -14.40 -17.14 26.88
C LEU A 852 -13.98 -18.60 27.10
N ALA A 853 -14.79 -19.57 26.70
CA ALA A 853 -14.46 -20.98 26.87
C ALA A 853 -13.18 -21.40 26.11
N PRO A 854 -13.07 -21.21 24.78
CA PRO A 854 -11.83 -21.50 24.05
C PRO A 854 -10.67 -20.57 24.46
N SER A 855 -10.95 -19.32 24.85
CA SER A 855 -9.92 -18.40 25.38
C SER A 855 -9.27 -18.96 26.66
N SER A 856 -10.10 -19.38 27.62
CA SER A 856 -9.64 -19.88 28.92
C SER A 856 -8.81 -21.16 28.79
N ILE A 857 -9.17 -22.05 27.87
CA ILE A 857 -8.38 -23.26 27.56
C ILE A 857 -7.04 -22.87 26.92
N SER A 858 -7.05 -21.97 25.93
CA SER A 858 -5.83 -21.47 25.28
C SER A 858 -4.86 -20.84 26.28
N THR A 859 -5.39 -20.12 27.27
CA THR A 859 -4.62 -19.50 28.34
C THR A 859 -3.97 -20.55 29.25
N GLY A 860 -4.69 -21.61 29.61
CA GLY A 860 -4.13 -22.75 30.36
C GLY A 860 -3.00 -23.47 29.61
N LEU A 861 -3.20 -23.74 28.32
CA LEU A 861 -2.17 -24.34 27.45
C LEU A 861 -0.94 -23.43 27.32
N THR A 862 -1.15 -22.11 27.23
CA THR A 862 -0.06 -21.13 27.20
C THR A 862 0.74 -21.14 28.50
N ALA A 863 0.08 -21.19 29.65
CA ALA A 863 0.74 -21.31 30.96
C ALA A 863 1.59 -22.59 31.09
N LEU A 864 1.17 -23.68 30.44
CA LEU A 864 1.95 -24.92 30.34
C LEU A 864 3.25 -24.71 29.55
N PHE A 865 3.22 -24.04 28.39
CA PHE A 865 4.44 -23.73 27.64
C PHE A 865 5.43 -22.87 28.44
N TYR A 866 4.94 -21.90 29.23
CA TYR A 866 5.78 -21.13 30.15
C TYR A 866 6.42 -22.02 31.23
N ALA A 867 5.69 -23.00 31.78
CA ALA A 867 6.23 -23.95 32.76
C ALA A 867 7.37 -24.83 32.20
N TYR A 868 7.34 -25.12 30.90
CA TYR A 868 8.39 -25.84 30.18
C TYR A 868 9.49 -24.91 29.62
N GLU A 869 9.50 -23.63 29.97
CA GLU A 869 10.47 -22.62 29.50
C GLU A 869 10.49 -22.43 27.96
N LYS A 870 9.36 -22.71 27.29
CA LYS A 870 9.19 -22.63 25.83
C LYS A 870 8.32 -21.43 25.42
N ALA A 871 8.69 -20.24 25.90
CA ALA A 871 7.92 -19.00 25.73
C ALA A 871 7.80 -18.53 24.26
N GLU A 872 8.69 -18.98 23.38
CA GLU A 872 8.67 -18.62 21.96
C GLU A 872 7.45 -19.15 21.20
N TYR A 873 6.88 -20.29 21.61
CA TYR A 873 5.73 -20.89 20.92
C TYR A 873 4.44 -20.12 21.22
N PRO A 874 4.06 -19.84 22.47
CA PRO A 874 2.92 -18.98 22.75
C PRO A 874 3.07 -17.59 22.13
N ALA A 875 4.24 -16.97 22.19
CA ALA A 875 4.44 -15.65 21.59
C ALA A 875 4.23 -15.64 20.05
N ALA A 876 4.72 -16.69 19.36
CA ALA A 876 4.47 -16.86 17.93
C ALA A 876 2.97 -17.11 17.65
N ILE A 877 2.30 -17.91 18.49
CA ILE A 877 0.87 -18.18 18.35
C ILE A 877 0.05 -16.91 18.58
N THR A 878 0.34 -16.11 19.61
CA THR A 878 -0.32 -14.82 19.84
C THR A 878 -0.25 -13.94 18.60
N THR A 879 0.90 -13.96 17.91
CA THR A 879 1.07 -13.22 16.66
C THR A 879 0.14 -13.75 15.55
N VAL A 880 0.04 -15.07 15.40
CA VAL A 880 -0.91 -15.71 14.46
C VAL A 880 -2.35 -15.35 14.84
N THR A 881 -2.70 -15.44 16.13
CA THR A 881 -4.02 -15.07 16.67
C THR A 881 -4.36 -13.61 16.35
N THR A 882 -3.42 -12.68 16.55
CA THR A 882 -3.59 -11.26 16.20
C THR A 882 -3.80 -11.10 14.69
N LEU A 883 -3.02 -11.76 13.84
CA LEU A 883 -3.21 -11.69 12.38
C LEU A 883 -4.58 -12.26 11.95
N LEU A 884 -5.02 -13.38 12.54
CA LEU A 884 -6.34 -13.95 12.26
C LEU A 884 -7.46 -13.02 12.74
N LYS A 885 -7.35 -12.46 13.95
CA LYS A 885 -8.28 -11.46 14.51
C LYS A 885 -8.41 -10.25 13.60
N VAL A 886 -7.29 -9.69 13.14
CA VAL A 886 -7.30 -8.52 12.25
C VAL A 886 -7.89 -8.87 10.89
N THR A 887 -7.47 -10.00 10.30
CA THR A 887 -7.94 -10.43 8.96
C THR A 887 -9.44 -10.71 8.95
N PHE A 888 -9.90 -11.60 9.83
CA PHE A 888 -11.33 -11.95 9.91
C PHE A 888 -12.17 -10.80 10.48
N GLY A 889 -11.63 -10.01 11.40
CA GLY A 889 -12.32 -8.84 11.96
C GLY A 889 -12.57 -7.77 10.90
N ALA A 890 -11.56 -7.47 10.07
CA ALA A 890 -11.76 -6.53 8.97
C ALA A 890 -12.68 -7.08 7.88
N LEU A 891 -12.59 -8.38 7.56
CA LEU A 891 -13.54 -9.02 6.65
C LEU A 891 -14.98 -8.89 7.17
N ALA A 892 -15.21 -9.12 8.46
CA ALA A 892 -16.54 -8.97 9.07
C ALA A 892 -17.06 -7.53 8.95
N LEU A 893 -16.21 -6.53 9.22
CA LEU A 893 -16.57 -5.12 9.08
C LEU A 893 -16.86 -4.72 7.63
N LEU A 894 -16.04 -5.19 6.68
CA LEU A 894 -16.21 -4.89 5.26
C LEU A 894 -17.44 -5.55 4.65
N LEU A 895 -17.86 -6.70 5.18
CA LEU A 895 -19.11 -7.37 4.82
C LEU A 895 -20.35 -6.74 5.49
N GLY A 896 -20.17 -5.70 6.32
CA GLY A 896 -21.27 -4.98 6.95
C GLY A 896 -21.80 -5.59 8.24
N TYR A 897 -21.10 -6.55 8.86
CA TYR A 897 -21.54 -7.19 10.11
C TYR A 897 -21.31 -6.34 11.38
N SER A 898 -20.83 -5.09 11.22
CA SER A 898 -20.54 -4.13 12.31
C SER A 898 -19.71 -4.76 13.46
N PHE A 899 -19.80 -4.23 14.68
CA PHE A 899 -19.07 -4.72 15.85
C PHE A 899 -19.57 -6.09 16.35
N VAL A 900 -20.81 -6.49 16.04
CA VAL A 900 -21.34 -7.83 16.34
C VAL A 900 -20.55 -8.89 15.57
N GLY A 901 -20.21 -8.62 14.31
CA GLY A 901 -19.31 -9.47 13.52
C GLY A 901 -17.94 -9.64 14.17
N LEU A 902 -17.39 -8.59 14.80
CA LEU A 902 -16.12 -8.68 15.54
C LEU A 902 -16.22 -9.62 16.76
N ALA A 903 -17.34 -9.60 17.46
CA ALA A 903 -17.62 -10.52 18.56
C ALA A 903 -17.77 -11.97 18.08
N ALA A 904 -18.40 -12.21 16.93
CA ALA A 904 -18.46 -13.55 16.34
C ALA A 904 -17.06 -14.05 15.92
N VAL A 905 -16.24 -13.17 15.35
CA VAL A 905 -14.86 -13.50 14.93
C VAL A 905 -13.99 -13.92 16.11
N SER A 906 -14.18 -13.37 17.33
CA SER A 906 -13.37 -13.80 18.47
C SER A 906 -13.58 -15.27 18.82
N ILE A 907 -14.79 -15.83 18.62
CA ILE A 907 -15.06 -17.25 18.84
C ILE A 907 -14.22 -18.09 17.86
N LEU A 908 -14.27 -17.75 16.57
CA LEU A 908 -13.52 -18.44 15.52
C LEU A 908 -12.01 -18.41 15.80
N VAL A 909 -11.48 -17.22 16.10
CA VAL A 909 -10.04 -17.01 16.32
C VAL A 909 -9.56 -17.70 17.61
N ASN A 910 -10.32 -17.61 18.69
CA ASN A 910 -10.00 -18.30 19.95
C ASN A 910 -10.04 -19.82 19.77
N THR A 911 -11.00 -20.34 18.99
CA THR A 911 -11.09 -21.78 18.70
C THR A 911 -9.91 -22.26 17.87
N ILE A 912 -9.52 -21.53 16.82
CA ILE A 912 -8.33 -21.86 16.02
C ILE A 912 -7.07 -21.85 16.90
N THR A 913 -6.93 -20.82 17.75
CA THR A 913 -5.79 -20.68 18.68
C THR A 913 -5.72 -21.86 19.65
N MET A 914 -6.86 -22.24 20.24
CA MET A 914 -6.99 -23.40 21.12
C MET A 914 -6.55 -24.68 20.42
N VAL A 915 -7.06 -24.95 19.20
CA VAL A 915 -6.71 -26.15 18.43
C VAL A 915 -5.21 -26.19 18.11
N ILE A 916 -4.62 -25.07 17.69
CA ILE A 916 -3.16 -24.99 17.41
C ILE A 916 -2.36 -25.32 18.68
N LEU A 917 -2.71 -24.72 19.82
CA LEU A 917 -2.03 -24.97 21.09
C LEU A 917 -2.17 -26.43 21.55
N ILE A 918 -3.35 -27.02 21.44
CA ILE A 918 -3.57 -28.45 21.77
C ILE A 918 -2.68 -29.33 20.88
N VAL A 919 -2.65 -29.09 19.57
CA VAL A 919 -1.79 -29.83 18.64
C VAL A 919 -0.31 -29.70 18.99
N LEU A 920 0.15 -28.51 19.38
CA LEU A 920 1.54 -28.33 19.82
C LEU A 920 1.83 -29.02 21.15
N VAL A 921 0.91 -28.99 22.13
CA VAL A 921 1.06 -29.72 23.39
C VAL A 921 1.17 -31.23 23.12
N MET A 922 0.29 -31.80 22.28
CA MET A 922 0.35 -33.21 21.88
C MET A 922 1.67 -33.57 21.19
N ARG A 923 2.26 -32.63 20.44
CA ARG A 923 3.52 -32.84 19.73
C ARG A 923 4.76 -32.72 20.61
N PHE A 924 4.75 -31.82 21.60
CA PHE A 924 5.95 -31.46 22.36
C PHE A 924 6.00 -31.98 23.80
N PHE A 925 4.87 -32.32 24.41
CA PHE A 925 4.80 -32.66 25.83
C PHE A 925 4.12 -34.02 26.06
N PHE A 926 2.80 -34.10 25.93
CA PHE A 926 2.02 -35.31 26.18
C PHE A 926 0.64 -35.21 25.52
N VAL A 927 -0.04 -36.34 25.37
CA VAL A 927 -1.44 -36.39 24.94
C VAL A 927 -2.33 -36.10 26.16
N PRO A 928 -3.11 -34.99 26.19
CA PRO A 928 -3.93 -34.64 27.35
C PRO A 928 -4.94 -35.74 27.68
N ARG A 929 -5.03 -36.11 28.97
CA ARG A 929 -6.04 -37.05 29.50
C ARG A 929 -6.87 -36.34 30.55
N PHE A 930 -8.17 -36.62 30.55
CA PHE A 930 -9.09 -36.09 31.53
C PHE A 930 -8.80 -36.68 32.91
N GLU A 931 -8.43 -35.82 33.86
CA GLU A 931 -8.19 -36.17 35.26
C GLU A 931 -8.88 -35.13 36.14
N PHE A 932 -9.73 -35.60 37.05
CA PHE A 932 -10.53 -34.76 37.95
C PHE A 932 -10.28 -35.16 39.40
N GLU A 933 -9.87 -34.20 40.23
CA GLU A 933 -9.61 -34.38 41.64
C GLU A 933 -10.16 -33.21 42.46
N MET A 934 -11.29 -33.45 43.13
CA MET A 934 -11.94 -32.43 43.97
C MET A 934 -11.03 -31.86 45.08
N PRO A 935 -10.20 -32.65 45.79
CA PRO A 935 -9.27 -32.10 46.79
C PRO A 935 -8.29 -31.09 46.19
N LEU A 936 -7.75 -31.40 45.00
CA LEU A 936 -6.82 -30.53 44.29
C LEU A 936 -7.50 -29.22 43.86
N GLN A 937 -8.74 -29.27 43.37
CA GLN A 937 -9.50 -28.06 43.01
C GLN A 937 -9.75 -27.13 44.20
N ARG A 938 -10.07 -27.69 45.38
CA ARG A 938 -10.22 -26.89 46.61
C ARG A 938 -8.91 -26.21 47.01
N THR A 939 -7.79 -26.92 46.91
CA THR A 939 -6.46 -26.35 47.15
C THR A 939 -6.12 -25.24 46.14
N MET A 940 -6.38 -25.47 44.85
CA MET A 940 -6.21 -24.48 43.78
C MET A 940 -6.99 -23.20 44.05
N LEU A 941 -8.27 -23.30 44.43
CA LEU A 941 -9.10 -22.14 44.78
C LEU A 941 -8.53 -21.39 45.99
N ARG A 942 -8.15 -22.11 47.05
CA ARG A 942 -7.60 -21.50 48.27
C ARG A 942 -6.29 -20.75 48.02
N GLU A 943 -5.39 -21.33 47.23
CA GLU A 943 -4.08 -20.74 46.94
C GLU A 943 -4.15 -19.64 45.87
N SER A 944 -5.07 -19.73 44.91
CA SER A 944 -5.15 -18.78 43.80
C SER A 944 -6.09 -17.60 44.07
N TRP A 945 -6.99 -17.68 45.06
CA TRP A 945 -7.91 -16.59 45.41
C TRP A 945 -7.22 -15.22 45.65
N PRO A 946 -6.11 -15.13 46.42
CA PRO A 946 -5.42 -13.85 46.59
C PRO A 946 -4.85 -13.28 45.29
N LEU A 947 -4.38 -14.15 44.38
CA LEU A 947 -3.87 -13.75 43.07
C LEU A 947 -5.01 -13.25 42.18
N MET A 948 -6.16 -13.93 42.20
CA MET A 948 -7.37 -13.53 41.49
C MET A 948 -7.85 -12.15 41.96
N ILE A 949 -8.00 -11.94 43.28
CA ILE A 949 -8.45 -10.64 43.83
C ILE A 949 -7.51 -9.53 43.39
N ASN A 950 -6.20 -9.72 43.52
CA ASN A 950 -5.24 -8.68 43.16
C ASN A 950 -5.33 -8.34 41.67
N HIS A 951 -5.48 -9.34 40.80
CA HIS A 951 -5.62 -9.11 39.38
C HIS A 951 -6.96 -8.44 39.01
N LEU A 952 -8.05 -8.84 39.68
CA LEU A 952 -9.36 -8.25 39.52
C LEU A 952 -9.38 -6.78 39.95
N LEU A 953 -8.87 -6.46 41.15
CA LEU A 953 -8.81 -5.10 41.66
C LEU A 953 -7.97 -4.19 40.76
N ALA A 954 -6.80 -4.66 40.32
CA ALA A 954 -5.95 -3.91 39.39
C ALA A 954 -6.66 -3.64 38.05
N THR A 955 -7.40 -4.62 37.52
CA THR A 955 -8.10 -4.43 36.24
C THR A 955 -9.32 -3.54 36.38
N LEU A 956 -10.10 -3.69 37.46
CA LEU A 956 -11.23 -2.81 37.78
C LEU A 956 -10.75 -1.37 37.89
N PHE A 957 -9.65 -1.12 38.60
CA PHE A 957 -9.08 0.21 38.75
C PHE A 957 -8.84 0.92 37.42
N PHE A 958 -8.26 0.22 36.42
CA PHE A 958 -7.96 0.81 35.11
C PHE A 958 -9.15 0.88 34.14
N LYS A 959 -10.26 0.19 34.41
CA LYS A 959 -11.34 -0.02 33.43
C LYS A 959 -12.74 0.36 33.90
N VAL A 960 -12.92 0.64 35.19
CA VAL A 960 -14.23 0.97 35.76
C VAL A 960 -14.83 2.25 35.16
N ASP A 961 -13.99 3.22 34.79
CA ASP A 961 -14.40 4.47 34.13
C ASP A 961 -15.31 4.21 32.91
N VAL A 962 -14.93 3.25 32.05
CA VAL A 962 -15.69 2.89 30.82
C VAL A 962 -17.07 2.34 31.16
N THR A 963 -17.15 1.50 32.20
CA THR A 963 -18.42 0.87 32.61
C THR A 963 -19.36 1.81 33.34
N LEU A 964 -18.85 2.88 33.95
CA LEU A 964 -19.67 3.94 34.53
C LEU A 964 -20.11 4.94 33.45
N LEU A 965 -19.24 5.27 32.50
CA LEU A 965 -19.51 6.26 31.47
C LEU A 965 -20.63 5.82 30.50
N GLY A 966 -20.66 4.54 30.10
CA GLY A 966 -21.65 3.99 29.17
C GLY A 966 -23.11 4.22 29.63
N PRO A 967 -23.51 3.70 30.80
CA PRO A 967 -24.87 3.89 31.31
C PRO A 967 -25.23 5.34 31.69
N ILE A 968 -24.26 6.17 32.09
CA ILE A 968 -24.52 7.54 32.58
C ILE A 968 -24.59 8.57 31.45
N ARG A 969 -23.71 8.48 30.44
CA ARG A 969 -23.58 9.48 29.36
C ARG A 969 -23.76 8.92 27.94
N GLY A 970 -23.78 7.60 27.79
CA GLY A 970 -23.97 6.93 26.51
C GLY A 970 -22.68 6.56 25.78
N GLU A 971 -22.86 5.79 24.72
CA GLU A 971 -21.78 5.04 24.05
C GLU A 971 -20.79 5.92 23.26
N VAL A 972 -21.25 7.07 22.77
CA VAL A 972 -20.39 7.98 21.99
C VAL A 972 -19.24 8.53 22.85
N GLU A 973 -19.53 8.91 24.10
CA GLU A 973 -18.49 9.38 25.03
C GLU A 973 -17.53 8.24 25.42
N VAL A 974 -18.04 7.01 25.56
CA VAL A 974 -17.20 5.82 25.74
C VAL A 974 -16.25 5.63 24.56
N GLY A 975 -16.73 5.84 23.33
CA GLY A 975 -15.91 5.81 22.11
C GLY A 975 -14.78 6.84 22.12
N TRP A 976 -15.07 8.10 22.48
CA TRP A 976 -14.06 9.16 22.59
C TRP A 976 -13.03 8.87 23.69
N TYR A 977 -13.50 8.55 24.90
CA TYR A 977 -12.65 8.21 26.05
C TYR A 977 -11.73 7.02 25.74
N SER A 978 -12.31 5.91 25.26
CA SER A 978 -11.56 4.66 25.03
C SER A 978 -10.54 4.79 23.90
N THR A 979 -10.81 5.65 22.92
CA THR A 979 -9.86 5.94 21.83
C THR A 979 -8.64 6.70 22.34
N GLY A 980 -8.82 7.68 23.23
CA GLY A 980 -7.71 8.36 23.92
C GLY A 980 -6.92 7.39 24.81
N TYR A 981 -7.63 6.58 25.59
CA TYR A 981 -7.04 5.60 26.51
C TYR A 981 -6.11 4.60 25.80
N LYS A 982 -6.39 4.24 24.54
CA LYS A 982 -5.52 3.33 23.75
C LYS A 982 -4.07 3.80 23.63
N PHE A 983 -3.82 5.11 23.54
CA PHE A 983 -2.45 5.62 23.51
C PHE A 983 -1.76 5.49 24.86
N VAL A 984 -2.48 5.77 25.96
CA VAL A 984 -1.96 5.57 27.32
C VAL A 984 -1.57 4.12 27.54
N GLU A 985 -2.42 3.18 27.13
CA GLU A 985 -2.06 1.77 27.22
C GLU A 985 -0.91 1.37 26.29
N ALA A 986 -0.74 2.04 25.15
CA ALA A 986 0.39 1.80 24.25
C ALA A 986 1.70 2.27 24.90
N TYR A 987 1.68 3.41 25.59
CA TYR A 987 2.83 3.95 26.31
C TYR A 987 3.21 3.12 27.54
N ASN A 988 2.25 2.48 28.22
CA ASN A 988 2.50 1.61 29.38
C ASN A 988 3.34 0.34 29.06
N ILE A 989 3.64 0.09 27.79
CA ILE A 989 4.61 -0.95 27.41
C ILE A 989 6.04 -0.62 27.89
N ILE A 990 6.39 0.66 27.95
CA ILE A 990 7.72 1.14 28.35
C ILE A 990 8.02 0.74 29.81
N PRO A 991 7.21 1.12 30.81
CA PRO A 991 7.45 0.72 32.20
C PRO A 991 7.29 -0.79 32.40
N SER A 992 6.43 -1.47 31.63
CA SER A 992 6.28 -2.94 31.73
C SER A 992 7.57 -3.66 31.35
N PHE A 993 8.23 -3.29 30.23
CA PHE A 993 9.50 -3.88 29.86
C PHE A 993 10.64 -3.48 30.78
N PHE A 994 10.64 -2.23 31.22
CA PHE A 994 11.65 -1.72 32.14
C PHE A 994 11.60 -2.43 33.51
N THR A 995 10.40 -2.56 34.10
CA THR A 995 10.20 -3.26 35.37
C THR A 995 10.47 -4.75 35.25
N PHE A 996 10.06 -5.39 34.16
CA PHE A 996 10.35 -6.80 33.91
C PHE A 996 11.87 -7.09 33.89
N ALA A 997 12.67 -6.21 33.28
CA ALA A 997 14.13 -6.33 33.26
C ALA A 997 14.77 -6.08 34.64
N LEU A 998 14.21 -5.16 35.43
CA LEU A 998 14.74 -4.79 36.74
C LEU A 998 14.29 -5.73 37.88
N PHE A 999 13.14 -6.40 37.73
CA PHE A 999 12.52 -7.19 38.79
C PHE A 999 13.44 -8.26 39.40
N PRO A 1000 14.20 -9.08 38.62
CA PRO A 1000 15.12 -10.06 39.20
C PRO A 1000 16.23 -9.42 40.04
N VAL A 1001 16.75 -8.26 39.60
CA VAL A 1001 17.80 -7.52 40.31
C VAL A 1001 17.24 -6.96 41.63
N MET A 1002 16.07 -6.35 41.58
CA MET A 1002 15.40 -5.79 42.75
C MET A 1002 15.00 -6.88 43.76
N SER A 1003 14.55 -8.05 43.28
CA SER A 1003 14.20 -9.19 44.14
C SER A 1003 15.42 -9.77 44.87
N ARG A 1004 16.57 -9.86 44.20
CA ARG A 1004 17.84 -10.26 44.84
C ARG A 1004 18.30 -9.23 45.87
N GLN A 1005 18.33 -7.94 45.48
CA GLN A 1005 18.72 -6.85 46.38
C GLN A 1005 17.78 -6.71 47.59
N ALA A 1006 16.49 -7.00 47.44
CA ALA A 1006 15.53 -7.00 48.56
C ALA A 1006 15.91 -7.96 49.69
N ARG A 1007 16.60 -9.06 49.36
CA ARG A 1007 17.07 -10.06 50.32
C ARG A 1007 18.49 -9.79 50.81
N GLU A 1008 19.37 -9.35 49.91
CA GLU A 1008 20.83 -9.31 50.14
C GLU A 1008 21.37 -7.91 50.49
N ASP A 1009 20.80 -6.83 49.93
CA ASP A 1009 21.33 -5.46 50.06
C ASP A 1009 20.21 -4.41 49.87
N ARG A 1010 19.55 -4.03 50.98
CA ARG A 1010 18.48 -3.02 50.95
C ARG A 1010 18.94 -1.62 50.54
N PRO A 1011 20.13 -1.13 50.95
CA PRO A 1011 20.69 0.11 50.39
C PRO A 1011 20.83 0.08 48.87
N ALA A 1012 21.30 -1.03 48.29
CA ALA A 1012 21.37 -1.18 46.83
C ALA A 1012 19.98 -1.20 46.20
N LEU A 1013 18.98 -1.87 46.82
CA LEU A 1013 17.60 -1.81 46.35
C LEU A 1013 17.06 -0.37 46.32
N SER A 1014 17.34 0.43 47.35
CA SER A 1014 16.93 1.83 47.41
C SER A 1014 17.54 2.65 46.27
N ARG A 1015 18.85 2.51 46.01
CA ARG A 1015 19.52 3.16 44.88
C ARG A 1015 18.96 2.74 43.53
N SER A 1016 18.75 1.43 43.33
CA SER A 1016 18.16 0.89 42.10
C SER A 1016 16.73 1.42 41.87
N TYR A 1017 15.92 1.50 42.93
CA TYR A 1017 14.56 2.04 42.87
C TYR A 1017 14.55 3.54 42.52
N THR A 1018 15.38 4.35 43.19
CA THR A 1018 15.44 5.79 42.91
C THR A 1018 15.92 6.08 41.49
N LEU A 1019 16.92 5.32 41.01
CA LEU A 1019 17.38 5.43 39.63
C LEU A 1019 16.29 5.00 38.64
N ALA A 1020 15.60 3.89 38.90
CA ALA A 1020 14.51 3.39 38.07
C ALA A 1020 13.37 4.43 37.92
N VAL A 1021 12.94 5.01 39.05
CA VAL A 1021 11.94 6.09 39.08
C VAL A 1021 12.40 7.29 38.25
N LYS A 1022 13.63 7.75 38.48
CA LYS A 1022 14.20 8.91 37.80
C LYS A 1022 14.25 8.73 36.28
N LEU A 1023 14.59 7.52 35.82
CA LEU A 1023 14.64 7.18 34.41
C LEU A 1023 13.27 7.15 33.76
N LEU A 1024 12.30 6.52 34.41
CA LEU A 1024 10.94 6.50 33.90
C LEU A 1024 10.34 7.90 33.85
N VAL A 1025 10.51 8.72 34.89
CA VAL A 1025 10.00 10.09 34.91
C VAL A 1025 10.69 10.98 33.85
N ALA A 1026 12.00 10.79 33.63
CA ALA A 1026 12.75 11.51 32.61
C ALA A 1026 12.24 11.23 31.18
N VAL A 1027 11.57 10.10 30.96
CA VAL A 1027 10.92 9.76 29.68
C VAL A 1027 9.42 10.13 29.70
N ALA A 1028 8.73 9.88 30.81
CA ALA A 1028 7.29 10.09 30.98
C ALA A 1028 6.89 11.56 30.80
N LEU A 1029 7.64 12.49 31.39
CA LEU A 1029 7.32 13.92 31.35
C LEU A 1029 7.38 14.49 29.93
N PRO A 1030 8.48 14.35 29.16
CA PRO A 1030 8.51 14.74 27.74
C PRO A 1030 7.42 14.08 26.92
N LEU A 1031 7.16 12.79 27.17
CA LEU A 1031 6.14 12.05 26.44
C LEU A 1031 4.74 12.65 26.68
N ALA A 1032 4.41 13.00 27.92
CA ALA A 1032 3.16 13.69 28.26
C ALA A 1032 3.06 15.08 27.63
N VAL A 1033 4.15 15.86 27.68
CA VAL A 1033 4.23 17.18 27.04
C VAL A 1033 4.03 17.08 25.54
N VAL A 1034 4.82 16.26 24.83
CA VAL A 1034 4.72 16.08 23.38
C VAL A 1034 3.32 15.64 22.99
N THR A 1035 2.78 14.60 23.66
CA THR A 1035 1.44 14.05 23.38
C THR A 1035 0.34 15.10 23.56
N THR A 1036 0.47 16.00 24.55
CA THR A 1036 -0.48 17.11 24.76
C THR A 1036 -0.61 17.98 23.50
N PHE A 1037 0.52 18.31 22.84
CA PHE A 1037 0.50 19.12 21.63
C PHE A 1037 0.09 18.34 20.37
N ILE A 1038 0.49 17.07 20.25
CA ILE A 1038 0.21 16.25 19.06
C ILE A 1038 -1.09 15.43 19.15
N SER A 1039 -1.86 15.53 20.25
CA SER A 1039 -3.04 14.69 20.53
C SER A 1039 -4.08 14.72 19.40
N ARG A 1040 -4.34 15.90 18.82
CA ARG A 1040 -5.24 16.06 17.67
C ARG A 1040 -4.75 15.28 16.45
N GLY A 1041 -3.45 15.32 16.18
CA GLY A 1041 -2.82 14.56 15.09
C GLY A 1041 -2.85 13.05 15.35
N LEU A 1042 -2.55 12.62 16.58
CA LEU A 1042 -2.59 11.21 16.99
C LEU A 1042 -4.00 10.61 16.87
N ILE A 1043 -5.03 11.32 17.34
CA ILE A 1043 -6.42 10.86 17.27
C ILE A 1043 -6.95 10.95 15.83
N GLY A 1044 -6.62 11.99 15.06
CA GLY A 1044 -6.98 12.07 13.63
C GLY A 1044 -6.35 10.93 12.82
N LEU A 1045 -5.08 10.58 13.12
CA LEU A 1045 -4.39 9.45 12.49
C LEU A 1045 -4.93 8.09 12.93
N LEU A 1046 -5.36 7.95 14.20
CA LEU A 1046 -5.94 6.70 14.68
C LEU A 1046 -7.38 6.54 14.20
N ALA A 1047 -8.26 7.48 14.51
CA ALA A 1047 -9.70 7.28 14.44
C ALA A 1047 -10.41 8.15 13.38
N GLY A 1048 -9.74 9.18 12.85
CA GLY A 1048 -10.31 10.11 11.86
C GLY A 1048 -11.12 11.24 12.50
N ASP A 1049 -11.67 12.11 11.64
CA ASP A 1049 -12.27 13.38 12.06
C ASP A 1049 -13.52 13.22 12.94
N ALA A 1050 -14.24 12.09 12.82
CA ALA A 1050 -15.42 11.79 13.64
C ALA A 1050 -15.15 11.72 15.16
N TYR A 1051 -13.88 11.61 15.56
CA TYR A 1051 -13.45 11.56 16.97
C TYR A 1051 -12.84 12.88 17.45
N LEU A 1052 -12.70 13.87 16.56
CA LEU A 1052 -12.12 15.18 16.89
C LEU A 1052 -13.22 16.22 17.15
N PRO A 1053 -13.04 17.12 18.13
CA PRO A 1053 -11.88 17.24 19.03
C PRO A 1053 -11.93 16.36 20.28
N GLN A 1054 -13.06 15.70 20.59
CA GLN A 1054 -13.34 15.13 21.92
C GLN A 1054 -12.35 14.01 22.32
N GLY A 1055 -12.02 13.10 21.42
CA GLY A 1055 -11.02 12.06 21.68
C GLY A 1055 -9.61 12.64 21.91
N ALA A 1056 -9.27 13.76 21.29
CA ALA A 1056 -8.00 14.45 21.50
C ALA A 1056 -7.94 15.15 22.86
N ILE A 1057 -9.06 15.73 23.32
CA ILE A 1057 -9.18 16.28 24.66
C ILE A 1057 -9.01 15.18 25.71
N ALA A 1058 -9.68 14.03 25.52
CA ALA A 1058 -9.53 12.87 26.41
C ALA A 1058 -8.06 12.44 26.55
N LEU A 1059 -7.36 12.26 25.42
CA LEU A 1059 -5.94 11.91 25.42
C LEU A 1059 -5.06 12.98 26.09
N THR A 1060 -5.34 14.26 25.81
CA THR A 1060 -4.59 15.38 26.37
C THR A 1060 -4.65 15.41 27.90
N LEU A 1061 -5.82 15.12 28.47
CA LEU A 1061 -5.99 15.03 29.91
C LEU A 1061 -5.34 13.76 30.46
N MET A 1062 -5.67 12.60 29.90
CA MET A 1062 -5.23 11.30 30.42
C MET A 1062 -3.72 11.08 30.36
N VAL A 1063 -3.01 11.65 29.38
CA VAL A 1063 -1.57 11.37 29.24
C VAL A 1063 -0.77 11.82 30.48
N TRP A 1064 -1.30 12.75 31.27
CA TRP A 1064 -0.69 13.19 32.53
C TRP A 1064 -0.85 12.19 33.68
N SER A 1065 -1.58 11.08 33.50
CA SER A 1065 -1.56 9.96 34.45
C SER A 1065 -0.25 9.17 34.37
N ILE A 1066 0.43 9.17 33.22
CA ILE A 1066 1.63 8.37 32.95
C ILE A 1066 2.79 8.63 33.91
N PRO A 1067 3.21 9.89 34.20
CA PRO A 1067 4.30 10.12 35.14
C PRO A 1067 4.08 9.52 36.52
N VAL A 1068 2.85 9.59 37.05
CA VAL A 1068 2.50 9.00 38.35
C VAL A 1068 2.35 7.48 38.23
N GLY A 1069 1.60 7.01 37.23
CA GLY A 1069 1.38 5.59 37.00
C GLY A 1069 2.65 4.79 36.73
N TRP A 1070 3.66 5.38 36.09
CA TRP A 1070 4.95 4.71 35.88
C TRP A 1070 5.77 4.60 37.17
N ILE A 1071 5.66 5.57 38.08
CA ILE A 1071 6.22 5.47 39.44
C ILE A 1071 5.51 4.35 40.21
N ASN A 1072 4.17 4.33 40.17
CA ASN A 1072 3.36 3.29 40.79
C ASN A 1072 3.69 1.90 40.23
N SER A 1073 3.93 1.80 38.92
CA SER A 1073 4.34 0.56 38.26
C SER A 1073 5.61 -0.03 38.87
N VAL A 1074 6.71 0.73 38.98
CA VAL A 1074 7.95 0.24 39.62
C VAL A 1074 7.72 -0.07 41.09
N THR A 1075 6.98 0.80 41.78
CA THR A 1075 6.73 0.66 43.22
C THR A 1075 5.97 -0.62 43.54
N ASN A 1076 4.98 -0.98 42.71
CA ASN A 1076 4.25 -2.23 42.80
C ASN A 1076 5.21 -3.44 42.80
N TYR A 1077 6.14 -3.50 41.83
CA TYR A 1077 7.11 -4.60 41.75
C TYR A 1077 8.10 -4.63 42.91
N VAL A 1078 8.53 -3.48 43.43
CA VAL A 1078 9.40 -3.41 44.62
C VAL A 1078 8.67 -3.89 45.87
N LEU A 1079 7.39 -3.53 46.04
CA LEU A 1079 6.58 -4.03 47.15
C LEU A 1079 6.34 -5.55 47.05
N ILE A 1080 6.18 -6.10 45.84
CA ILE A 1080 6.15 -7.55 45.61
C ILE A 1080 7.49 -8.19 46.04
N ALA A 1081 8.63 -7.60 45.63
CA ALA A 1081 9.96 -8.08 46.00
C ALA A 1081 10.21 -8.07 47.52
N LEU A 1082 9.62 -7.08 48.23
CA LEU A 1082 9.66 -6.96 49.69
C LEU A 1082 8.61 -7.82 50.42
N GLY A 1083 7.80 -8.60 49.70
CA GLY A 1083 6.78 -9.48 50.28
C GLY A 1083 5.52 -8.77 50.79
N GLN A 1084 5.27 -7.51 50.39
CA GLN A 1084 4.18 -6.66 50.88
C GLN A 1084 2.86 -6.81 50.09
N GLN A 1085 2.52 -8.02 49.65
CA GLN A 1085 1.36 -8.28 48.77
C GLN A 1085 0.01 -7.87 49.38
N ARG A 1086 -0.17 -8.01 50.70
CA ARG A 1086 -1.42 -7.60 51.38
C ARG A 1086 -1.59 -6.08 51.42
N ALA A 1087 -0.50 -5.34 51.50
CA ALA A 1087 -0.53 -3.89 51.46
C ALA A 1087 -0.90 -3.38 50.06
N LEU A 1088 -0.41 -4.06 49.01
CA LEU A 1088 -0.81 -3.81 47.63
C LEU A 1088 -2.32 -3.98 47.43
N THR A 1089 -2.91 -5.08 47.93
CA THR A 1089 -4.37 -5.29 47.86
C THR A 1089 -5.14 -4.14 48.49
N ARG A 1090 -4.72 -3.67 49.68
CA ARG A 1090 -5.38 -2.55 50.37
C ARG A 1090 -5.27 -1.24 49.59
N ALA A 1091 -4.12 -0.98 48.99
CA ALA A 1091 -3.91 0.21 48.16
C ALA A 1091 -4.83 0.22 46.94
N PHE A 1092 -4.96 -0.91 46.22
CA PHE A 1092 -5.89 -1.02 45.11
C PHE A 1092 -7.35 -0.86 45.53
N VAL A 1093 -7.76 -1.38 46.69
CA VAL A 1093 -9.11 -1.16 47.22
C VAL A 1093 -9.35 0.33 47.46
N ILE A 1094 -8.41 1.02 48.10
CA ILE A 1094 -8.52 2.47 48.37
C ILE A 1094 -8.60 3.25 47.05
N GLY A 1095 -7.72 2.96 46.08
CA GLY A 1095 -7.71 3.60 44.78
C GLY A 1095 -9.00 3.37 43.99
N LEU A 1096 -9.49 2.12 43.96
CA LEU A 1096 -10.74 1.77 43.27
C LEU A 1096 -11.96 2.40 43.95
N THR A 1097 -12.04 2.40 45.27
CA THR A 1097 -13.14 3.05 46.01
C THR A 1097 -13.15 4.55 45.74
N PHE A 1098 -11.99 5.20 45.78
CA PHE A 1098 -11.88 6.62 45.41
C PHE A 1098 -12.35 6.86 43.97
N ASN A 1099 -11.85 6.05 43.02
CA ASN A 1099 -12.19 6.17 41.61
C ASN A 1099 -13.70 6.05 41.39
N VAL A 1100 -14.34 5.00 41.93
CA VAL A 1100 -15.79 4.77 41.77
C VAL A 1100 -16.62 5.90 42.36
N ILE A 1101 -16.31 6.33 43.60
CA ILE A 1101 -17.05 7.40 44.27
C ILE A 1101 -16.89 8.72 43.50
N ALA A 1102 -15.66 9.08 43.14
CA ALA A 1102 -15.40 10.31 42.40
C ALA A 1102 -16.11 10.29 41.04
N ASN A 1103 -16.06 9.17 40.32
CA ASN A 1103 -16.72 9.04 39.02
C ASN A 1103 -18.25 9.13 39.13
N LEU A 1104 -18.86 8.49 40.13
CA LEU A 1104 -20.31 8.58 40.35
C LEU A 1104 -20.76 10.01 40.67
N ILE A 1105 -19.91 10.82 41.32
CA ILE A 1105 -20.21 12.23 41.63
C ILE A 1105 -20.02 13.13 40.40
N PHE A 1106 -18.91 12.98 39.67
CA PHE A 1106 -18.48 13.96 38.68
C PHE A 1106 -18.79 13.60 37.21
N ILE A 1107 -18.93 12.31 36.84
CA ILE A 1107 -19.33 11.93 35.47
C ILE A 1107 -20.72 12.51 35.10
N PRO A 1108 -21.74 12.48 35.98
CA PRO A 1108 -23.05 13.06 35.66
C PRO A 1108 -23.01 14.56 35.38
N ILE A 1109 -21.98 15.28 35.86
CA ILE A 1109 -21.84 16.73 35.70
C ILE A 1109 -20.96 17.06 34.49
N TYR A 1110 -19.79 16.42 34.38
CA TYR A 1110 -18.76 16.80 33.41
C TYR A 1110 -18.52 15.78 32.29
N GLY A 1111 -18.98 14.53 32.40
CA GLY A 1111 -18.82 13.49 31.37
C GLY A 1111 -17.41 12.90 31.31
N TYR A 1112 -16.95 12.51 30.12
CA TYR A 1112 -15.64 11.89 29.91
C TYR A 1112 -14.40 12.71 30.39
N PRO A 1113 -14.38 14.07 30.36
CA PRO A 1113 -13.26 14.85 30.90
C PRO A 1113 -13.08 14.65 32.41
N ALA A 1114 -14.18 14.49 33.17
CA ALA A 1114 -14.07 14.16 34.60
C ALA A 1114 -13.43 12.79 34.78
N ALA A 1115 -13.87 11.77 34.03
CA ALA A 1115 -13.26 10.45 34.10
C ALA A 1115 -11.75 10.50 33.81
N ALA A 1116 -11.33 11.26 32.78
CA ALA A 1116 -9.91 11.44 32.45
C ALA A 1116 -9.08 12.08 33.58
N VAL A 1117 -9.62 13.10 34.25
CA VAL A 1117 -8.94 13.75 35.40
C VAL A 1117 -8.94 12.83 36.63
N ILE A 1118 -10.05 12.14 36.88
CA ILE A 1118 -10.18 11.18 37.98
C ILE A 1118 -9.19 10.04 37.82
N THR A 1119 -8.85 9.60 36.60
CA THR A 1119 -7.77 8.63 36.38
C THR A 1119 -6.44 9.12 36.99
N ILE A 1120 -6.07 10.39 36.79
CA ILE A 1120 -4.85 10.97 37.37
C ILE A 1120 -4.94 11.00 38.90
N LEU A 1121 -6.08 11.45 39.44
CA LEU A 1121 -6.29 11.52 40.88
C LEU A 1121 -6.31 10.13 41.52
N SER A 1122 -6.78 9.12 40.80
CA SER A 1122 -6.80 7.72 41.23
C SER A 1122 -5.39 7.15 41.35
N GLU A 1123 -4.51 7.44 40.40
CA GLU A 1123 -3.07 7.08 40.46
C GLU A 1123 -2.39 7.73 41.68
N VAL A 1124 -2.74 8.97 42.02
CA VAL A 1124 -2.25 9.63 43.24
C VAL A 1124 -2.83 8.97 44.49
N ALA A 1125 -4.13 8.68 44.50
CA ALA A 1125 -4.81 8.02 45.62
C ALA A 1125 -4.27 6.62 45.90
N GLU A 1126 -3.87 5.86 44.87
CA GLU A 1126 -3.18 4.57 45.00
C GLU A 1126 -1.71 4.73 45.42
N GLY A 1127 -1.02 5.74 44.86
CA GLY A 1127 0.39 6.02 45.15
C GLY A 1127 0.66 6.37 46.61
N LEU A 1128 -0.29 6.99 47.31
CA LEU A 1128 -0.17 7.36 48.73
C LEU A 1128 0.01 6.13 49.65
N PRO A 1129 -0.88 5.11 49.64
CA PRO A 1129 -0.67 3.84 50.33
C PRO A 1129 0.60 3.09 49.93
N PHE A 1130 0.95 3.10 48.63
CA PHE A 1130 2.20 2.49 48.14
C PHE A 1130 3.42 3.14 48.79
N TYR A 1131 3.47 4.48 48.79
CA TYR A 1131 4.56 5.22 49.40
C TYR A 1131 4.63 5.01 50.91
N TYR A 1132 3.48 5.03 51.60
CA TYR A 1132 3.44 4.75 53.05
C TYR A 1132 4.02 3.36 53.38
N THR A 1133 3.69 2.36 52.58
CA THR A 1133 4.20 0.98 52.77
C THR A 1133 5.69 0.90 52.43
N LEU A 1134 6.12 1.54 51.34
CA LEU A 1134 7.51 1.57 50.93
C LEU A 1134 8.40 2.28 51.96
N HIS A 1135 7.93 3.40 52.51
CA HIS A 1135 8.62 4.15 53.56
C HIS A 1135 8.88 3.28 54.80
N ARG A 1136 7.90 2.45 55.18
CA ARG A 1136 8.05 1.48 56.28
C ARG A 1136 8.98 0.31 55.96
N ALA A 1137 9.00 -0.15 54.71
CA ALA A 1137 9.72 -1.36 54.32
C ALA A 1137 11.18 -1.13 53.89
N LEU A 1138 11.51 0.06 53.39
CA LEU A 1138 12.82 0.37 52.82
C LEU A 1138 13.50 1.56 53.51
N ALA A 1139 13.10 2.79 53.18
CA ALA A 1139 13.58 4.07 53.73
C ALA A 1139 12.76 5.24 53.14
N PRO A 1140 12.74 6.45 53.75
CA PRO A 1140 12.15 7.64 53.14
C PRO A 1140 12.84 8.01 51.82
N ILE A 1141 12.02 8.24 50.78
CA ILE A 1141 12.49 8.67 49.47
C ILE A 1141 12.37 10.21 49.39
N PRO A 1142 13.45 10.95 49.07
CA PRO A 1142 13.40 12.39 48.98
C PRO A 1142 12.81 12.83 47.61
N TRP A 1143 11.49 12.66 47.44
CA TRP A 1143 10.77 12.91 46.17
C TRP A 1143 11.08 14.26 45.53
N PHE A 1144 11.05 15.33 46.32
CA PHE A 1144 11.35 16.67 45.82
C PHE A 1144 12.77 16.73 45.24
N LYS A 1145 13.80 16.31 46.01
CA LYS A 1145 15.20 16.28 45.57
C LYS A 1145 15.41 15.41 44.32
N LEU A 1146 14.64 14.33 44.20
CA LEU A 1146 14.72 13.38 43.10
C LEU A 1146 14.16 13.95 41.78
N LEU A 1147 13.02 14.65 41.83
CA LEU A 1147 12.22 14.95 40.63
C LEU A 1147 12.17 16.43 40.23
N TRP A 1148 12.51 17.38 41.11
CA TRP A 1148 12.33 18.82 40.80
C TRP A 1148 13.09 19.26 39.53
N ARG A 1149 14.30 18.73 39.29
CA ARG A 1149 15.11 19.04 38.10
C ARG A 1149 14.43 18.57 36.81
N LEU A 1150 13.81 17.39 36.85
CA LEU A 1150 13.06 16.83 35.72
C LEU A 1150 11.75 17.60 35.49
N ALA A 1151 11.06 17.96 36.57
CA ALA A 1151 9.83 18.76 36.52
C ALA A 1151 10.07 20.16 35.93
N VAL A 1152 11.11 20.86 36.38
CA VAL A 1152 11.51 22.17 35.82
C VAL A 1152 11.91 22.03 34.35
N SER A 1153 12.70 21.01 34.00
CA SER A 1153 13.07 20.76 32.60
C SER A 1153 11.84 20.56 31.71
N ALA A 1154 10.85 19.79 32.18
CA ALA A 1154 9.60 19.54 31.46
C ALA A 1154 8.69 20.78 31.38
N ALA A 1155 8.63 21.60 32.44
CA ALA A 1155 7.86 22.84 32.45
C ALA A 1155 8.43 23.86 31.45
N VAL A 1156 9.77 24.00 31.39
CA VAL A 1156 10.41 24.86 30.39
C VAL A 1156 10.22 24.28 28.99
N MET A 1157 10.34 22.96 28.81
CA MET A 1157 10.01 22.29 27.55
C MET A 1157 8.60 22.62 27.09
N PHE A 1158 7.60 22.55 27.98
CA PHE A 1158 6.21 22.87 27.66
C PHE A 1158 6.06 24.32 27.16
N GLY A 1159 6.65 25.28 27.89
CA GLY A 1159 6.61 26.70 27.52
C GLY A 1159 7.29 26.99 26.17
N VAL A 1160 8.48 26.41 25.93
CA VAL A 1160 9.20 26.55 24.66
C VAL A 1160 8.45 25.88 23.51
N THR A 1161 7.91 24.69 23.74
CA THR A 1161 7.11 23.98 22.73
C THR A 1161 5.89 24.81 22.37
N TRP A 1162 5.18 25.35 23.37
CA TRP A 1162 4.00 26.19 23.15
C TRP A 1162 4.32 27.46 22.35
N ALA A 1163 5.40 28.16 22.68
CA ALA A 1163 5.83 29.35 21.94
C ALA A 1163 6.23 29.01 20.49
N GLY A 1164 7.01 27.95 20.28
CA GLY A 1164 7.40 27.50 18.94
C GLY A 1164 6.23 26.94 18.12
N TRP A 1165 5.21 26.40 18.78
CA TRP A 1165 3.99 25.88 18.14
C TRP A 1165 3.17 26.99 17.46
N GLN A 1166 3.26 28.24 17.93
CA GLN A 1166 2.62 29.39 17.26
C GLN A 1166 3.24 29.69 15.89
N VAL A 1167 4.49 29.27 15.67
CA VAL A 1167 5.19 29.44 14.39
C VAL A 1167 5.00 28.20 13.51
N HIS A 1168 5.39 27.03 14.02
CA HIS A 1168 5.26 25.76 13.30
C HIS A 1168 5.37 24.56 14.26
N PRO A 1169 4.52 23.51 14.14
CA PRO A 1169 4.55 22.35 15.03
C PRO A 1169 5.92 21.64 15.13
N LEU A 1170 6.60 21.44 14.00
CA LEU A 1170 7.92 20.81 14.00
C LEU A 1170 9.00 21.65 14.69
N VAL A 1171 8.89 22.98 14.61
CA VAL A 1171 9.83 23.90 15.27
C VAL A 1171 9.61 23.85 16.77
N GLY A 1172 8.35 23.91 17.22
CA GLY A 1172 8.00 23.76 18.64
C GLY A 1172 8.53 22.46 19.24
N LEU A 1173 8.30 21.32 18.57
CA LEU A 1173 8.78 20.01 19.05
C LEU A 1173 10.30 19.91 19.08
N ALA A 1174 10.99 20.39 18.03
CA ALA A 1174 12.44 20.35 17.95
C ALA A 1174 13.10 21.22 19.03
N LEU A 1175 12.63 22.47 19.20
CA LEU A 1175 13.15 23.39 20.22
C LEU A 1175 12.85 22.88 21.63
N GLY A 1176 11.62 22.44 21.90
CA GLY A 1176 11.24 21.87 23.18
C GLY A 1176 12.08 20.66 23.57
N GLY A 1177 12.26 19.71 22.64
CA GLY A 1177 13.08 18.51 22.85
C GLY A 1177 14.56 18.85 23.09
N ALA A 1178 15.14 19.77 22.32
CA ALA A 1178 16.52 20.21 22.50
C ALA A 1178 16.71 20.90 23.87
N VAL A 1179 15.79 21.77 24.26
CA VAL A 1179 15.82 22.46 25.57
C VAL A 1179 15.69 21.46 26.71
N TYR A 1180 14.80 20.48 26.61
CA TYR A 1180 14.66 19.45 27.63
C TYR A 1180 15.95 18.66 27.84
N LEU A 1181 16.57 18.18 26.76
CA LEU A 1181 17.82 17.43 26.82
C LEU A 1181 18.97 18.29 27.36
N GLY A 1182 19.05 19.56 26.94
CA GLY A 1182 20.03 20.52 27.45
C GLY A 1182 19.85 20.78 28.95
N LEU A 1183 18.63 21.00 29.43
CA LEU A 1183 18.33 21.27 30.84
C LEU A 1183 18.57 20.05 31.73
N ILE A 1184 18.28 18.83 31.26
CA ILE A 1184 18.67 17.60 31.98
C ILE A 1184 20.17 17.59 32.27
N TRP A 1185 20.99 18.01 31.29
CA TRP A 1185 22.43 18.03 31.42
C TRP A 1185 22.92 19.17 32.32
N VAL A 1186 22.42 20.39 32.10
CA VAL A 1186 22.76 21.63 32.81
C VAL A 1186 22.35 21.58 34.29
N LEU A 1187 21.11 21.17 34.57
CA LEU A 1187 20.61 21.05 35.95
C LEU A 1187 21.21 19.84 36.67
N ARG A 1188 22.05 19.05 35.99
CA ARG A 1188 22.59 17.78 36.47
C ARG A 1188 21.48 16.89 37.00
N ALA A 1189 20.45 16.66 36.18
CA ALA A 1189 19.32 15.83 36.60
C ALA A 1189 19.83 14.48 37.10
N PHE A 1190 20.74 13.83 36.37
CA PHE A 1190 21.50 12.64 36.78
C PHE A 1190 22.87 13.00 37.38
N ASP A 1191 23.26 12.33 38.47
CA ASP A 1191 24.56 12.50 39.12
C ASP A 1191 25.70 11.77 38.37
N ASP A 1192 26.95 11.98 38.80
CA ASP A 1192 28.13 11.49 38.08
C ASP A 1192 28.23 9.95 38.10
N ASP A 1193 27.79 9.30 39.18
CA ASP A 1193 27.75 7.83 39.31
C ASP A 1193 26.67 7.22 38.40
N GLU A 1194 25.48 7.82 38.38
CA GLU A 1194 24.39 7.42 37.48
C GLU A 1194 24.82 7.62 36.01
N ARG A 1195 25.48 8.74 35.68
CA ARG A 1195 26.03 9.00 34.34
C ARG A 1195 27.09 7.99 33.95
N ALA A 1196 27.99 7.63 34.86
CA ALA A 1196 29.01 6.60 34.62
C ALA A 1196 28.36 5.23 34.34
N GLN A 1197 27.29 4.88 35.05
CA GLN A 1197 26.50 3.68 34.76
C GLN A 1197 25.85 3.73 33.36
N PHE A 1198 25.37 4.89 32.91
CA PHE A 1198 24.85 5.07 31.54
C PHE A 1198 25.89 4.83 30.46
N VAL A 1199 27.05 5.46 30.60
CA VAL A 1199 28.19 5.26 29.69
C VAL A 1199 28.66 3.80 29.73
N GLY A 1200 28.53 3.16 30.89
CA GLY A 1200 28.72 1.74 31.20
C GLY A 1200 27.91 0.74 30.36
N VAL A 1201 26.81 1.18 29.74
CA VAL A 1201 25.90 0.31 28.96
C VAL A 1201 25.98 0.58 27.44
N LEU A 1202 26.58 1.70 27.02
CA LEU A 1202 26.70 2.06 25.60
C LEU A 1202 27.69 1.14 24.83
N PRO A 1203 27.41 0.80 23.55
CA PRO A 1203 28.34 0.08 22.70
C PRO A 1203 29.72 0.76 22.66
N ALA A 1204 30.80 -0.02 22.68
CA ALA A 1204 32.18 0.50 22.83
C ALA A 1204 32.54 1.63 21.85
N GLY A 1205 32.04 1.58 20.61
CA GLY A 1205 32.28 2.63 19.60
C GLY A 1205 31.62 3.98 19.93
N ILE A 1206 30.48 3.99 20.63
CA ILE A 1206 29.78 5.21 21.07
C ILE A 1206 30.40 5.72 22.38
N ARG A 1207 30.73 4.82 23.31
CA ARG A 1207 31.44 5.14 24.57
C ARG A 1207 32.74 5.91 24.30
N ASN A 1208 33.56 5.40 23.38
CA ASN A 1208 34.86 6.02 23.08
C ASN A 1208 34.74 7.41 22.41
N ARG A 1209 33.61 7.71 21.75
CA ARG A 1209 33.35 9.03 21.16
C ARG A 1209 32.78 10.01 22.18
N LEU A 1210 31.91 9.55 23.09
CA LEU A 1210 31.37 10.40 24.16
C LEU A 1210 32.43 10.76 25.20
N ASN A 1211 33.30 9.81 25.57
CA ASN A 1211 34.39 10.09 26.51
C ASN A 1211 35.33 11.17 25.96
N LYS A 1212 35.57 11.21 24.64
CA LYS A 1212 36.36 12.27 23.97
C LYS A 1212 35.69 13.65 23.90
N VAL A 1213 34.39 13.74 24.19
CA VAL A 1213 33.62 15.01 24.20
C VAL A 1213 33.38 15.47 25.65
N ILE A 1214 33.52 14.57 26.63
CA ILE A 1214 33.37 14.84 28.05
C ILE A 1214 34.73 15.16 28.70
N GLU A 1215 35.83 14.55 28.22
CA GLU A 1215 37.20 15.06 28.37
C GLU A 1215 37.38 16.35 27.55
#